data_AF-A0AAE0X4N0-F1
#
_entry.id   AF-A0AAE0X4N0-F1
#
_cell.length_a   1.000
_cell.length_b   1.000
_cell.length_c   1.000
_cell.angle_alpha   90.00
_cell.angle_beta   90.00
_cell.angle_gamma   90.00
#
_symmetry.space_group_name_H-M   'P 1'
#
loop_
_entity.id
_entity.type
_entity.pdbx_description
1 polymer ?
#
loop_
_entity_poly.entity_id
_entity_poly.type
_entity_poly.pdbx_seq_one_letter_code
_entity_poly.pdbx_strand_id
1 'polypeptide(L)'
;MPGFADSFWSNDYAAGLGVLFGKLQQGVIENRQVLTIARMRAEAEEVYGHRLAEIPPVVDKIQGGFSRDDGASVRKAYEGVRTEMEDASKNHKKIAQNIRDLVVNPFSRWCEAHETRIQDSQDELQTRIKAHDKQAEAVKKLRSNYFNKCRLLEDLEEENKLAFQDPEMSPKPKQPIPEIKVEPHVEPEEDEDDEPFEIGDETYTPDQVKKILTHMLNNIKIGETKVPILGTYQNTSAGSDIVEYLQRNMDTTSVSYAERIGQDLVTHGFLRLVGNVGNTFANSSRMFYQWRPKAFQMSGIPEKKVPIARTFSMPVSTGSETSDSPVVGAVSEYLANWNVLNNSRPNETPSERMRREAKEADERYKAGVQKLDEMRCELEEAIYMHLRFLERCELDRLKAVKTVVLDFSGALSNVIPSLQSTVDNMMLYQETVQPVGDLRYLLENYRTGSFAPKVVVYENYYNKVDEQTFGVDLEARARADKKRVPIIVTTLLTYLDHHYPDLEGDEARRGVWLHEVPLTQIHKLRAKINNGKPPSLDVFTDFDVATVASLLKLYLLELPDSLVSSHVYEIIRTIYTTPTADTSDRARVPVLQQTLSQLRLTNIATLDACMNHFTRLIDLTSADEEYISKLATSLAPCILRPRTETSLTLEEKHAYRLVRDLFANKDAVFSELKRMSTLGSTPSVSGNSNRPRAISTDESNRKAHMEERTRALLEKSGGGRSRATSPAPSPRGSHRRDRSVGGPESRFPIQPTVTSPVSTAKRVSLGPVLPKRTSLEVPDEVGTGMGLAHPADGHFNGTAAAPPVDPVAKIESEILLEKRNSLGRTTGARFVGGRRIAPPAAVGGLPSGAENSSHGVTLSDGPPMDY
;
A
#
# COMPACT_ATOMS: atom_id res chain seq x y z
N MET A 1 -25.10 -21.36 37.22
CA MET A 1 -25.99 -21.22 36.04
C MET A 1 -26.46 -22.61 35.66
N PRO A 2 -27.62 -22.77 35.00
CA PRO A 2 -27.97 -24.04 34.36
C PRO A 2 -26.92 -24.39 33.29
N GLY A 3 -26.61 -25.69 33.14
CA GLY A 3 -25.74 -26.19 32.08
C GLY A 3 -26.51 -26.49 30.79
N PHE A 4 -25.80 -26.93 29.74
CA PHE A 4 -26.44 -27.38 28.50
C PHE A 4 -27.35 -28.58 28.78
N ALA A 5 -26.93 -29.47 29.67
CA ALA A 5 -27.64 -30.67 30.08
C ALA A 5 -28.97 -30.41 30.81
N ASP A 6 -29.22 -29.17 31.25
CA ASP A 6 -30.48 -28.74 31.86
C ASP A 6 -31.34 -27.89 30.90
N SER A 7 -30.80 -27.47 29.75
CA SER A 7 -31.32 -26.33 28.97
C SER A 7 -31.81 -26.64 27.56
N PHE A 8 -31.40 -27.77 26.95
CA PHE A 8 -31.66 -28.07 25.53
C PHE A 8 -32.60 -29.26 25.29
N TRP A 9 -33.55 -29.46 26.20
CA TRP A 9 -34.59 -30.50 26.09
C TRP A 9 -35.83 -30.01 25.31
N SER A 10 -36.49 -30.94 24.61
CA SER A 10 -37.77 -30.73 23.94
C SER A 10 -38.56 -32.04 23.88
N ASN A 11 -39.89 -31.97 23.76
CA ASN A 11 -40.78 -33.15 23.80
C ASN A 11 -40.57 -34.15 22.64
N ASP A 12 -39.90 -33.70 21.57
CA ASP A 12 -39.50 -34.49 20.40
C ASP A 12 -38.02 -34.90 20.46
N TYR A 13 -37.28 -34.51 21.51
CA TYR A 13 -35.82 -34.55 21.69
C TYR A 13 -34.98 -33.84 20.61
N ALA A 14 -35.50 -33.68 19.38
CA ALA A 14 -34.79 -33.13 18.23
C ALA A 14 -34.73 -31.60 18.22
N ALA A 15 -35.80 -30.88 18.55
CA ALA A 15 -35.86 -29.42 18.41
C ALA A 15 -34.84 -28.68 19.29
N GLY A 16 -34.70 -29.08 20.56
CA GLY A 16 -33.74 -28.46 21.49
C GLY A 16 -32.28 -28.66 21.05
N LEU A 17 -31.94 -29.87 20.59
CA LEU A 17 -30.63 -30.17 20.02
C LEU A 17 -30.39 -29.45 18.69
N GLY A 18 -31.41 -29.30 17.84
CA GLY A 18 -31.31 -28.54 16.59
C GLY A 18 -30.91 -27.08 16.81
N VAL A 19 -31.43 -26.44 17.86
CA VAL A 19 -31.02 -25.09 18.27
C VAL A 19 -29.57 -25.08 18.76
N LEU A 20 -29.16 -26.05 19.58
CA LEU A 20 -27.79 -26.14 20.09
C LEU A 20 -26.77 -26.38 18.98
N PHE A 21 -26.97 -27.39 18.13
CA PHE A 21 -26.07 -27.70 17.02
C PHE A 21 -26.01 -26.57 16.00
N GLY A 22 -27.12 -25.87 15.72
CA GLY A 22 -27.10 -24.64 14.94
C GLY A 22 -26.20 -23.55 15.53
N LYS A 23 -26.17 -23.42 16.87
CA LYS A 23 -25.26 -22.50 17.58
C LYS A 23 -23.81 -22.96 17.60
N LEU A 24 -23.53 -24.26 17.75
CA LEU A 24 -22.17 -24.81 17.74
C LEU A 24 -21.55 -24.74 16.35
N GLN A 25 -22.33 -25.03 15.30
CA GLN A 25 -21.87 -24.91 13.91
C GLN A 25 -21.67 -23.45 13.48
N GLN A 26 -22.44 -22.50 14.05
CA GLN A 26 -22.10 -21.08 13.96
C GLN A 26 -20.72 -20.81 14.60
N GLY A 27 -20.42 -21.40 15.76
CA GLY A 27 -19.12 -21.29 16.43
C GLY A 27 -17.94 -21.79 15.58
N VAL A 28 -18.13 -22.88 14.83
CA VAL A 28 -17.15 -23.35 13.83
C VAL A 28 -16.91 -22.31 12.72
N ILE A 29 -17.96 -21.66 12.24
CA ILE A 29 -17.88 -20.61 11.21
C ILE A 29 -17.19 -19.34 11.77
N GLU A 30 -17.48 -18.94 13.00
CA GLU A 30 -16.79 -17.84 13.71
C GLU A 30 -15.28 -18.08 13.78
N ASN A 31 -14.85 -19.31 14.10
CA ASN A 31 -13.43 -19.66 14.15
C ASN A 31 -12.76 -19.50 12.77
N ARG A 32 -13.44 -19.89 11.68
CA ARG A 32 -12.97 -19.69 10.29
C ARG A 32 -12.86 -18.21 9.91
N GLN A 33 -13.73 -17.34 10.43
CA GLN A 33 -13.63 -15.89 10.25
C GLN A 33 -12.37 -15.33 10.93
N VAL A 34 -12.09 -15.73 12.18
CA VAL A 34 -10.87 -15.35 12.91
C VAL A 34 -9.60 -15.81 12.17
N LEU A 35 -9.57 -17.05 11.67
CA LEU A 35 -8.47 -17.55 10.83
C LEU A 35 -8.29 -16.73 9.55
N THR A 36 -9.38 -16.29 8.93
CA THR A 36 -9.34 -15.48 7.69
C THR A 36 -8.72 -14.10 7.95
N ILE A 37 -9.08 -13.45 9.06
CA ILE A 37 -8.48 -12.17 9.48
C ILE A 37 -6.97 -12.32 9.68
N ALA A 38 -6.53 -13.38 10.40
CA ALA A 38 -5.12 -13.63 10.65
C ALA A 38 -4.33 -13.91 9.35
N ARG A 39 -4.89 -14.73 8.44
CA ARG A 39 -4.29 -15.02 7.12
C ARG A 39 -4.14 -13.75 6.28
N MET A 40 -5.21 -12.96 6.14
CA MET A 40 -5.19 -11.72 5.36
C MET A 40 -4.22 -10.68 5.93
N ARG A 41 -4.08 -10.57 7.27
CA ARG A 41 -3.08 -9.67 7.86
C ARG A 41 -1.66 -10.14 7.57
N ALA A 42 -1.37 -11.44 7.70
CA ALA A 42 -0.04 -11.97 7.39
C ALA A 42 0.35 -11.76 5.91
N GLU A 43 -0.60 -11.91 4.98
CA GLU A 43 -0.40 -11.60 3.55
C GLU A 43 -0.13 -10.10 3.32
N ALA A 44 -0.92 -9.21 3.93
CA ALA A 44 -0.74 -7.76 3.79
C ALA A 44 0.62 -7.27 4.32
N GLU A 45 1.07 -7.80 5.47
CA GLU A 45 2.38 -7.50 6.07
C GLU A 45 3.54 -8.01 5.20
N GLU A 46 3.40 -9.17 4.57
CA GLU A 46 4.40 -9.71 3.64
C GLU A 46 4.48 -8.89 2.35
N VAL A 47 3.34 -8.50 1.77
CA VAL A 47 3.30 -7.63 0.59
C VAL A 47 3.91 -6.25 0.90
N TYR A 48 3.60 -5.66 2.05
CA TYR A 48 4.18 -4.38 2.46
C TYR A 48 5.69 -4.50 2.70
N GLY A 49 6.11 -5.54 3.44
CA GLY A 49 7.52 -5.86 3.64
C GLY A 49 8.26 -6.19 2.33
N HIS A 50 7.58 -6.70 1.29
CA HIS A 50 8.16 -6.86 -0.04
C HIS A 50 8.35 -5.51 -0.74
N ARG A 51 7.34 -4.64 -0.75
CA ARG A 51 7.41 -3.31 -1.37
C ARG A 51 8.53 -2.44 -0.78
N LEU A 52 8.74 -2.48 0.53
CA LEU A 52 9.86 -1.75 1.16
C LEU A 52 11.24 -2.27 0.68
N ALA A 53 11.37 -3.57 0.42
CA ALA A 53 12.62 -4.16 -0.09
C ALA A 53 12.88 -3.87 -1.58
N GLU A 54 11.88 -3.44 -2.35
CA GLU A 54 12.08 -2.97 -3.73
C GLU A 54 12.73 -1.57 -3.77
N ILE A 55 12.66 -0.78 -2.68
CA ILE A 55 13.12 0.62 -2.68
C ILE A 55 14.64 0.75 -2.90
N PRO A 56 15.54 0.11 -2.10
CA PRO A 56 16.98 0.23 -2.29
C PRO A 56 17.46 -0.13 -3.73
N PRO A 57 17.11 -1.28 -4.32
CA PRO A 57 17.55 -1.64 -5.67
C PRO A 57 16.83 -0.87 -6.79
N VAL A 58 15.84 -0.01 -6.48
CA VAL A 58 15.28 0.96 -7.44
C VAL A 58 16.08 2.26 -7.41
N VAL A 59 16.37 2.81 -6.23
CA VAL A 59 17.15 4.06 -6.12
C VAL A 59 18.61 3.88 -6.53
N ASP A 60 19.21 2.70 -6.30
CA ASP A 60 20.59 2.38 -6.74
C ASP A 60 20.79 2.43 -8.27
N LYS A 61 19.71 2.36 -9.05
CA LYS A 61 19.77 2.47 -10.52
C LYS A 61 19.84 3.92 -11.01
N ILE A 62 19.65 4.90 -10.14
CA ILE A 62 19.67 6.33 -10.48
C ILE A 62 21.13 6.80 -10.54
N GLN A 63 21.73 6.67 -11.72
CA GLN A 63 23.13 7.06 -11.94
C GLN A 63 23.35 8.57 -11.85
N GLY A 64 24.47 8.97 -11.25
CA GLY A 64 24.93 10.37 -11.27
C GLY A 64 24.34 11.30 -10.22
N GLY A 65 23.53 10.78 -9.29
CA GLY A 65 23.14 11.46 -8.04
C GLY A 65 24.22 11.33 -6.95
N PHE A 66 23.78 11.11 -5.70
CA PHE A 66 24.61 11.11 -4.48
C PHE A 66 25.94 10.34 -4.56
N SER A 67 26.05 9.31 -5.41
CA SER A 67 27.30 8.58 -5.65
C SER A 67 28.46 9.44 -6.19
N ARG A 68 28.23 10.73 -6.49
CA ARG A 68 29.26 11.69 -6.92
C ARG A 68 29.82 12.56 -5.79
N ASP A 69 29.06 12.71 -4.71
CA ASP A 69 29.33 13.66 -3.63
C ASP A 69 29.95 12.91 -2.41
N ASP A 70 31.12 12.31 -2.61
CA ASP A 70 31.90 11.62 -1.56
C ASP A 70 32.37 12.63 -0.49
N GLY A 71 31.51 12.91 0.49
CA GLY A 71 31.80 13.78 1.63
C GLY A 71 30.59 14.52 2.18
N ALA A 72 29.61 14.82 1.31
CA ALA A 72 28.39 15.56 1.66
C ALA A 72 27.59 14.89 2.80
N SER A 73 27.04 15.71 3.70
CA SER A 73 26.21 15.25 4.81
C SER A 73 24.84 14.76 4.36
N VAL A 74 24.21 15.42 3.37
CA VAL A 74 22.92 14.98 2.79
C VAL A 74 23.02 13.55 2.24
N ARG A 75 24.17 13.18 1.65
CA ARG A 75 24.41 11.81 1.18
C ARG A 75 24.36 10.79 2.31
N LYS A 76 24.99 11.07 3.46
CA LYS A 76 25.01 10.16 4.61
C LYS A 76 23.60 9.97 5.18
N ALA A 77 22.82 11.04 5.24
CA ALA A 77 21.41 10.98 5.63
C ALA A 77 20.57 10.14 4.63
N TYR A 78 20.79 10.29 3.33
CA TYR A 78 20.17 9.45 2.29
C TYR A 78 20.56 7.97 2.39
N GLU A 79 21.85 7.66 2.58
CA GLU A 79 22.33 6.28 2.76
C GLU A 79 21.75 5.63 4.02
N GLY A 80 21.59 6.41 5.11
CA GLY A 80 20.88 6.02 6.32
C GLY A 80 19.41 5.68 6.07
N VAL A 81 18.63 6.64 5.54
CA VAL A 81 17.20 6.45 5.22
C VAL A 81 16.97 5.26 4.27
N ARG A 82 17.85 5.07 3.27
CA ARG A 82 17.83 3.91 2.36
C ARG A 82 18.02 2.59 3.10
N THR A 83 18.87 2.56 4.14
CA THR A 83 19.13 1.37 4.96
C THR A 83 17.92 1.03 5.84
N GLU A 84 17.30 2.05 6.46
CA GLU A 84 16.10 1.88 7.29
C GLU A 84 14.90 1.32 6.51
N MET A 85 14.76 1.63 5.21
CA MET A 85 13.77 0.97 4.35
C MET A 85 13.96 -0.55 4.28
N GLU A 86 15.22 -1.03 4.24
CA GLU A 86 15.52 -2.45 4.17
C GLU A 86 15.21 -3.16 5.50
N ASP A 87 15.52 -2.53 6.64
CA ASP A 87 15.27 -3.09 7.98
C ASP A 87 13.79 -3.01 8.39
N ALA A 88 13.07 -1.95 8.02
CA ALA A 88 11.61 -1.93 8.07
C ALA A 88 11.02 -3.08 7.22
N SER A 89 11.58 -3.36 6.04
CA SER A 89 11.18 -4.51 5.20
C SER A 89 11.33 -5.86 5.92
N LYS A 90 12.39 -6.02 6.73
CA LYS A 90 12.66 -7.25 7.52
C LYS A 90 11.68 -7.35 8.69
N ASN A 91 11.41 -6.23 9.36
CA ASN A 91 10.46 -6.15 10.47
C ASN A 91 9.02 -6.53 10.03
N HIS A 92 8.52 -6.00 8.91
CA HIS A 92 7.19 -6.36 8.42
C HIS A 92 7.08 -7.83 7.96
N LYS A 93 8.11 -8.38 7.30
CA LYS A 93 8.19 -9.82 7.00
C LYS A 93 8.20 -10.68 8.28
N LYS A 94 8.86 -10.22 9.36
CA LYS A 94 8.85 -10.88 10.67
C LYS A 94 7.47 -10.87 11.32
N ILE A 95 6.69 -9.78 11.20
CA ILE A 95 5.28 -9.75 11.66
C ILE A 95 4.44 -10.77 10.88
N ALA A 96 4.56 -10.81 9.54
CA ALA A 96 3.86 -11.80 8.72
C ALA A 96 4.16 -13.24 9.15
N GLN A 97 5.43 -13.56 9.42
CA GLN A 97 5.84 -14.89 9.88
C GLN A 97 5.36 -15.19 11.30
N ASN A 98 5.48 -14.26 12.24
CA ASN A 98 4.96 -14.41 13.61
C ASN A 98 3.46 -14.76 13.61
N ILE A 99 2.65 -14.08 12.79
CA ILE A 99 1.20 -14.35 12.68
C ILE A 99 0.95 -15.75 12.13
N ARG A 100 1.75 -16.21 11.16
CA ARG A 100 1.63 -17.57 10.60
C ARG A 100 1.91 -18.64 11.65
N ASP A 101 3.03 -18.52 12.35
CA ASP A 101 3.52 -19.56 13.26
C ASP A 101 2.82 -19.57 14.62
N LEU A 102 2.48 -18.40 15.17
CA LEU A 102 1.83 -18.28 16.47
C LEU A 102 0.29 -18.40 16.40
N VAL A 103 -0.32 -18.06 15.25
CA VAL A 103 -1.80 -18.02 15.13
C VAL A 103 -2.32 -18.94 14.04
N VAL A 104 -1.96 -18.71 12.77
CA VAL A 104 -2.64 -19.39 11.64
C VAL A 104 -2.40 -20.90 11.68
N ASN A 105 -1.15 -21.32 11.86
CA ASN A 105 -0.74 -22.72 11.86
C ASN A 105 -1.32 -23.53 13.04
N PRO A 106 -1.20 -23.10 14.32
CA PRO A 106 -1.79 -23.84 15.44
C PRO A 106 -3.31 -23.78 15.45
N PHE A 107 -3.92 -22.61 15.17
CA PHE A 107 -5.37 -22.47 15.29
C PHE A 107 -6.13 -23.18 14.14
N SER A 108 -5.57 -23.31 12.93
CA SER A 108 -6.22 -24.11 11.86
C SER A 108 -6.41 -25.56 12.31
N ARG A 109 -5.33 -26.20 12.79
CA ARG A 109 -5.36 -27.57 13.30
C ARG A 109 -6.31 -27.74 14.49
N TRP A 110 -6.37 -26.74 15.38
CA TRP A 110 -7.32 -26.74 16.50
C TRP A 110 -8.77 -26.63 16.03
N CYS A 111 -9.05 -25.77 15.04
CA CYS A 111 -10.38 -25.60 14.47
C CYS A 111 -10.88 -26.87 13.78
N GLU A 112 -10.02 -27.50 12.97
CA GLU A 112 -10.28 -28.77 12.30
C GLU A 112 -10.66 -29.85 13.33
N ALA A 113 -9.84 -30.03 14.38
CA ALA A 113 -10.09 -30.99 15.46
C ALA A 113 -11.26 -30.60 16.41
N HIS A 114 -11.73 -29.35 16.38
CA HIS A 114 -12.94 -28.93 17.09
C HIS A 114 -14.20 -29.20 16.25
N GLU A 115 -14.17 -28.90 14.95
CA GLU A 115 -15.27 -29.17 14.02
C GLU A 115 -15.62 -30.67 13.99
N THR A 116 -14.64 -31.56 13.90
CA THR A 116 -14.85 -33.02 13.99
C THR A 116 -15.57 -33.41 15.28
N ARG A 117 -15.12 -32.92 16.45
CA ARG A 117 -15.75 -33.23 17.76
C ARG A 117 -17.21 -32.78 17.87
N ILE A 118 -17.60 -31.71 17.20
CA ILE A 118 -19.00 -31.26 17.14
C ILE A 118 -19.80 -32.16 16.19
N GLN A 119 -19.24 -32.46 15.01
CA GLN A 119 -19.89 -33.29 13.99
C GLN A 119 -20.14 -34.73 14.45
N ASP A 120 -19.14 -35.41 15.02
CA ASP A 120 -19.26 -36.78 15.53
C ASP A 120 -20.39 -36.89 16.57
N SER A 121 -20.44 -35.93 17.50
CA SER A 121 -21.46 -35.83 18.54
C SER A 121 -22.86 -35.55 17.98
N GLN A 122 -22.94 -34.78 16.89
CA GLN A 122 -24.20 -34.50 16.19
C GLN A 122 -24.73 -35.75 15.48
N ASP A 123 -23.88 -36.46 14.75
CA ASP A 123 -24.28 -37.62 13.95
C ASP A 123 -24.65 -38.83 14.82
N GLU A 124 -23.99 -39.02 15.97
CA GLU A 124 -24.41 -40.05 16.94
C GLU A 124 -25.80 -39.76 17.51
N LEU A 125 -26.03 -38.55 18.06
CA LEU A 125 -27.33 -38.20 18.63
C LEU A 125 -28.44 -38.23 17.57
N GLN A 126 -28.17 -37.71 16.37
CA GLN A 126 -29.17 -37.74 15.29
C GLN A 126 -29.48 -39.18 14.84
N THR A 127 -28.54 -40.11 14.97
CA THR A 127 -28.77 -41.54 14.70
C THR A 127 -29.62 -42.21 15.79
N ARG A 128 -29.33 -41.93 17.07
CA ARG A 128 -30.13 -42.42 18.21
C ARG A 128 -31.58 -41.92 18.16
N ILE A 129 -31.81 -40.64 17.86
CA ILE A 129 -33.15 -40.06 17.70
C ILE A 129 -33.94 -40.75 16.58
N LYS A 130 -33.35 -40.91 15.38
CA LYS A 130 -33.98 -41.62 14.26
C LYS A 130 -34.37 -43.08 14.61
N ALA A 131 -33.61 -43.75 15.48
CA ALA A 131 -33.92 -45.10 15.95
C ALA A 131 -35.10 -45.11 16.94
N HIS A 132 -35.10 -44.18 17.91
CA HIS A 132 -36.21 -43.96 18.85
C HIS A 132 -37.52 -43.67 18.11
N ASP A 133 -37.53 -42.69 17.20
CA ASP A 133 -38.74 -42.25 16.49
C ASP A 133 -39.34 -43.37 15.61
N LYS A 134 -38.47 -44.18 14.99
CA LYS A 134 -38.86 -45.37 14.24
C LYS A 134 -39.56 -46.41 15.13
N GLN A 135 -39.12 -46.58 16.38
CA GLN A 135 -39.81 -47.43 17.36
C GLN A 135 -41.11 -46.77 17.87
N ALA A 136 -41.14 -45.46 18.11
CA ALA A 136 -42.34 -44.76 18.57
C ALA A 136 -43.51 -44.93 17.56
N GLU A 137 -43.24 -44.78 16.27
CA GLU A 137 -44.21 -45.07 15.20
C GLU A 137 -44.55 -46.57 15.08
N ALA A 138 -43.63 -47.48 15.40
CA ALA A 138 -43.93 -48.92 15.45
C ALA A 138 -44.87 -49.26 16.63
N VAL A 139 -44.65 -48.70 17.81
CA VAL A 139 -45.50 -48.86 19.00
C VAL A 139 -46.88 -48.26 18.78
N LYS A 140 -46.97 -47.10 18.12
CA LYS A 140 -48.23 -46.48 17.69
C LYS A 140 -49.05 -47.37 16.75
N LYS A 141 -48.39 -48.09 15.82
CA LYS A 141 -49.02 -49.10 14.96
C LYS A 141 -49.45 -50.34 15.72
N LEU A 142 -48.61 -50.86 16.63
CA LEU A 142 -48.94 -51.99 17.51
C LEU A 142 -50.17 -51.67 18.40
N ARG A 143 -50.21 -50.47 18.97
CA ARG A 143 -51.38 -49.96 19.71
C ARG A 143 -52.64 -49.97 18.85
N SER A 144 -52.58 -49.40 17.65
CA SER A 144 -53.74 -49.34 16.75
C SER A 144 -54.24 -50.75 16.38
N ASN A 145 -53.32 -51.69 16.09
CA ASN A 145 -53.67 -53.08 15.81
C ASN A 145 -54.34 -53.76 17.01
N TYR A 146 -53.77 -53.62 18.22
CA TYR A 146 -54.33 -54.16 19.45
C TYR A 146 -55.74 -53.59 19.74
N PHE A 147 -55.91 -52.27 19.69
CA PHE A 147 -57.20 -51.63 19.93
C PHE A 147 -58.26 -52.06 18.89
N ASN A 148 -57.89 -52.19 17.61
CA ASN A 148 -58.78 -52.70 16.57
C ASN A 148 -59.16 -54.18 16.80
N LYS A 149 -58.24 -55.01 17.32
CA LYS A 149 -58.52 -56.41 17.66
C LYS A 149 -59.39 -56.56 18.91
N CYS A 150 -59.24 -55.67 19.91
CA CYS A 150 -60.16 -55.59 21.05
C CYS A 150 -61.57 -55.20 20.60
N ARG A 151 -61.71 -54.13 19.81
CA ARG A 151 -63.02 -53.69 19.32
C ARG A 151 -63.74 -54.79 18.54
N LEU A 152 -63.05 -55.46 17.60
CA LEU A 152 -63.65 -56.55 16.82
C LEU A 152 -63.93 -57.82 17.65
N LEU A 153 -63.36 -57.94 18.85
CA LEU A 153 -63.75 -58.96 19.83
C LEU A 153 -64.97 -58.52 20.65
N GLU A 154 -65.06 -57.25 21.02
CA GLU A 154 -66.22 -56.65 21.70
C GLU A 154 -67.47 -56.72 20.80
N ASP A 155 -67.37 -56.24 19.55
CA ASP A 155 -68.42 -56.31 18.52
C ASP A 155 -68.95 -57.76 18.39
N LEU A 156 -68.04 -58.75 18.27
CA LEU A 156 -68.38 -60.17 18.12
C LEU A 156 -68.93 -60.80 19.42
N GLU A 157 -68.50 -60.35 20.60
CA GLU A 157 -69.07 -60.76 21.88
C GLU A 157 -70.43 -60.09 22.16
N GLU A 158 -70.81 -59.00 21.48
CA GLU A 158 -72.17 -58.47 21.49
C GLU A 158 -73.07 -59.20 20.50
N GLU A 159 -72.61 -59.47 19.28
CA GLU A 159 -73.34 -60.31 18.30
C GLU A 159 -73.70 -61.69 18.88
N ASN A 160 -72.76 -62.35 19.56
CA ASN A 160 -73.04 -63.65 20.21
C ASN A 160 -74.00 -63.54 21.41
N LYS A 161 -74.09 -62.39 22.11
CA LYS A 161 -75.09 -62.18 23.18
C LYS A 161 -76.49 -61.95 22.59
N LEU A 162 -76.58 -61.34 21.41
CA LEU A 162 -77.83 -61.13 20.68
C LEU A 162 -78.33 -62.42 20.00
N ALA A 163 -77.42 -63.28 19.53
CA ALA A 163 -77.76 -64.53 18.84
C ALA A 163 -78.33 -65.65 19.74
N PHE A 164 -78.17 -65.56 21.06
CA PHE A 164 -78.58 -66.59 22.03
C PHE A 164 -79.69 -66.13 22.99
N GLN A 165 -80.76 -65.53 22.46
CA GLN A 165 -82.07 -65.51 23.13
C GLN A 165 -82.92 -66.69 22.64
N ASP A 166 -83.14 -67.67 23.53
CA ASP A 166 -83.90 -68.91 23.28
C ASP A 166 -85.28 -68.87 24.02
N PRO A 167 -86.28 -69.72 23.71
CA PRO A 167 -87.43 -69.15 22.99
C PRO A 167 -88.81 -69.49 23.59
N GLU A 168 -89.35 -68.62 24.45
CA GLU A 168 -90.76 -68.69 24.90
C GLU A 168 -91.53 -67.37 24.74
N MET A 169 -91.95 -67.06 23.50
CA MET A 169 -93.23 -66.36 23.22
C MET A 169 -93.56 -66.41 21.72
N SER A 170 -94.33 -67.42 21.28
CA SER A 170 -94.76 -67.55 19.87
C SER A 170 -96.16 -68.17 19.70
N PRO A 171 -97.16 -67.40 19.25
CA PRO A 171 -98.52 -67.89 19.00
C PRO A 171 -98.84 -68.15 17.50
N LYS A 172 -98.06 -69.06 16.88
CA LYS A 172 -98.46 -69.98 15.78
C LYS A 172 -98.88 -69.42 14.39
N PRO A 173 -98.77 -70.23 13.31
CA PRO A 173 -98.68 -69.72 11.93
C PRO A 173 -99.93 -69.94 11.06
N LYS A 174 -99.95 -69.29 9.89
CA LYS A 174 -100.68 -69.75 8.69
C LYS A 174 -99.76 -69.84 7.47
N GLN A 175 -100.07 -70.83 6.65
CA GLN A 175 -99.35 -71.34 5.46
C GLN A 175 -99.27 -70.33 4.28
N PRO A 176 -98.52 -70.64 3.20
CA PRO A 176 -97.25 -71.39 3.13
C PRO A 176 -96.16 -70.63 2.32
N ILE A 177 -94.88 -70.76 2.71
CA ILE A 177 -93.75 -70.20 1.94
C ILE A 177 -93.05 -71.35 1.19
N PRO A 178 -92.98 -71.33 -0.15
CA PRO A 178 -92.27 -72.34 -0.93
C PRO A 178 -90.76 -72.06 -1.06
N GLU A 179 -90.02 -73.09 -1.47
CA GLU A 179 -88.56 -73.05 -1.68
C GLU A 179 -88.16 -72.03 -2.78
N ILE A 180 -87.33 -71.05 -2.44
CA ILE A 180 -86.60 -70.26 -3.46
C ILE A 180 -85.31 -71.01 -3.79
N LYS A 181 -85.30 -71.65 -4.96
CA LYS A 181 -84.08 -72.18 -5.57
C LYS A 181 -83.26 -71.04 -6.16
N VAL A 182 -81.94 -71.21 -6.15
CA VAL A 182 -81.01 -70.36 -6.89
C VAL A 182 -81.17 -70.65 -8.38
N GLU A 183 -81.68 -69.69 -9.15
CA GLU A 183 -81.41 -69.47 -10.58
C GLU A 183 -81.47 -67.95 -10.87
N PRO A 184 -80.83 -67.45 -11.95
CA PRO A 184 -80.43 -66.05 -12.02
C PRO A 184 -81.52 -65.12 -12.55
N HIS A 185 -81.86 -64.06 -11.80
CA HIS A 185 -82.60 -62.93 -12.33
C HIS A 185 -81.64 -61.93 -13.00
N VAL A 186 -81.68 -61.91 -14.34
CA VAL A 186 -81.31 -60.73 -15.13
C VAL A 186 -82.57 -59.88 -15.24
N GLU A 187 -82.51 -58.63 -14.81
CA GLU A 187 -83.50 -57.58 -15.08
C GLU A 187 -82.75 -56.24 -15.22
N PRO A 188 -83.31 -55.25 -15.95
CA PRO A 188 -82.70 -54.92 -17.24
C PRO A 188 -81.72 -53.73 -17.24
N GLU A 189 -81.08 -53.53 -18.39
CA GLU A 189 -80.64 -52.21 -18.82
C GLU A 189 -81.89 -51.35 -19.07
N GLU A 190 -82.19 -50.40 -18.18
CA GLU A 190 -83.05 -49.25 -18.48
C GLU A 190 -82.15 -48.10 -18.97
N ASP A 191 -82.56 -47.43 -20.05
CA ASP A 191 -81.71 -46.49 -20.78
C ASP A 191 -81.47 -45.17 -20.00
N GLU A 192 -80.31 -45.02 -19.32
CA GLU A 192 -79.83 -43.74 -18.76
C GLU A 192 -79.44 -42.70 -19.86
N ASP A 193 -79.60 -43.03 -21.14
CA ASP A 193 -79.00 -42.33 -22.30
C ASP A 193 -79.70 -41.01 -22.69
N ASP A 194 -80.69 -40.52 -21.93
CA ASP A 194 -81.47 -39.30 -22.19
C ASP A 194 -81.43 -38.22 -21.08
N GLU A 195 -80.64 -38.39 -20.00
CA GLU A 195 -80.49 -37.35 -18.96
C GLU A 195 -79.53 -36.21 -19.42
N PRO A 196 -79.94 -34.92 -19.35
CA PRO A 196 -79.12 -33.81 -19.84
C PRO A 196 -78.00 -33.44 -18.86
N PHE A 197 -76.81 -33.14 -19.40
CA PHE A 197 -75.63 -32.79 -18.61
C PHE A 197 -75.51 -31.27 -18.43
N GLU A 198 -75.55 -30.79 -17.19
CA GLU A 198 -75.13 -29.43 -16.83
C GLU A 198 -73.60 -29.32 -16.87
N ILE A 199 -73.06 -28.45 -17.73
CA ILE A 199 -71.62 -28.19 -17.84
C ILE A 199 -71.41 -26.69 -18.05
N GLY A 200 -70.76 -26.01 -17.12
CA GLY A 200 -70.43 -24.59 -17.25
C GLY A 200 -71.64 -23.68 -17.37
N ASP A 201 -72.61 -23.78 -16.46
CA ASP A 201 -73.83 -22.97 -16.44
C ASP A 201 -74.76 -23.15 -17.68
N GLU A 202 -74.44 -24.06 -18.63
CA GLU A 202 -75.31 -24.50 -19.75
C GLU A 202 -75.76 -25.98 -19.61
N THR A 203 -76.91 -26.33 -20.20
CA THR A 203 -77.43 -27.71 -20.28
C THR A 203 -77.22 -28.29 -21.68
N TYR A 204 -76.58 -29.45 -21.76
CA TYR A 204 -76.31 -30.14 -23.02
C TYR A 204 -77.00 -31.51 -23.09
N THR A 205 -77.59 -31.82 -24.24
CA THR A 205 -78.06 -33.18 -24.52
C THR A 205 -76.87 -34.14 -24.69
N PRO A 206 -77.05 -35.45 -24.46
CA PRO A 206 -75.97 -36.44 -24.63
C PRO A 206 -75.31 -36.37 -26.02
N ASP A 207 -76.08 -36.09 -27.07
CA ASP A 207 -75.61 -35.95 -28.45
C ASP A 207 -74.84 -34.64 -28.73
N GLN A 208 -74.94 -33.63 -27.85
CA GLN A 208 -74.07 -32.44 -27.83
C GLN A 208 -72.79 -32.71 -27.02
N VAL A 209 -72.91 -33.31 -25.83
CA VAL A 209 -71.75 -33.70 -24.99
C VAL A 209 -70.83 -34.65 -25.75
N LYS A 210 -71.39 -35.59 -26.51
CA LYS A 210 -70.70 -36.45 -27.46
C LYS A 210 -69.80 -35.67 -28.42
N LYS A 211 -70.34 -34.65 -29.10
CA LYS A 211 -69.58 -33.78 -30.02
C LYS A 211 -68.46 -33.03 -29.29
N ILE A 212 -68.74 -32.51 -28.09
CA ILE A 212 -67.75 -31.82 -27.24
C ILE A 212 -66.61 -32.78 -26.85
N LEU A 213 -66.93 -33.98 -26.35
CA LEU A 213 -65.94 -35.00 -25.96
C LEU A 213 -65.13 -35.53 -27.15
N THR A 214 -65.76 -35.75 -28.31
CA THR A 214 -65.06 -36.11 -29.56
C THR A 214 -64.09 -35.00 -29.98
N HIS A 215 -64.45 -33.72 -29.80
CA HIS A 215 -63.56 -32.61 -30.12
C HIS A 215 -62.44 -32.44 -29.06
N MET A 216 -62.74 -32.66 -27.77
CA MET A 216 -61.74 -32.66 -26.68
C MET A 216 -60.68 -33.74 -26.88
N LEU A 217 -61.09 -35.00 -27.05
CA LEU A 217 -60.16 -36.15 -27.13
C LEU A 217 -59.28 -36.16 -28.39
N ASN A 218 -59.65 -35.40 -29.44
CA ASN A 218 -58.83 -35.22 -30.64
C ASN A 218 -57.87 -34.03 -30.55
N ASN A 219 -58.20 -32.97 -29.79
CA ASN A 219 -57.40 -31.74 -29.73
C ASN A 219 -56.56 -31.58 -28.44
N ILE A 220 -56.99 -32.18 -27.33
CA ILE A 220 -56.24 -32.16 -26.06
C ILE A 220 -55.15 -33.23 -26.12
N LYS A 221 -53.96 -32.90 -25.61
CA LYS A 221 -52.83 -33.82 -25.56
C LYS A 221 -53.08 -34.95 -24.56
N ILE A 222 -53.16 -36.19 -25.06
CA ILE A 222 -53.31 -37.41 -24.25
C ILE A 222 -51.98 -38.19 -24.23
N GLY A 223 -51.54 -38.62 -23.05
CA GLY A 223 -50.32 -39.41 -22.84
C GLY A 223 -50.31 -40.21 -21.54
N GLU A 224 -49.12 -40.62 -21.09
CA GLU A 224 -48.92 -41.41 -19.87
C GLU A 224 -48.41 -40.54 -18.71
N THR A 225 -48.90 -40.77 -17.49
CA THR A 225 -48.42 -40.10 -16.26
C THR A 225 -47.94 -41.14 -15.25
N LYS A 226 -46.66 -41.10 -14.88
CA LYS A 226 -46.08 -42.00 -13.87
C LYS A 226 -46.14 -41.38 -12.47
N VAL A 227 -46.95 -41.97 -11.59
CA VAL A 227 -47.06 -41.59 -10.18
C VAL A 227 -46.14 -42.48 -9.33
N PRO A 228 -45.31 -41.92 -8.42
CA PRO A 228 -44.57 -42.71 -7.45
C PRO A 228 -45.50 -43.60 -6.62
N ILE A 229 -45.09 -44.85 -6.37
CA ILE A 229 -45.84 -45.89 -5.62
C ILE A 229 -47.13 -46.38 -6.34
N LEU A 230 -47.92 -45.50 -6.94
CA LEU A 230 -49.21 -45.82 -7.57
C LEU A 230 -49.13 -46.30 -9.04
N GLY A 231 -47.99 -46.12 -9.72
CA GLY A 231 -47.73 -46.66 -11.06
C GLY A 231 -48.02 -45.70 -12.22
N THR A 232 -48.03 -46.22 -13.45
CA THR A 232 -48.26 -45.42 -14.67
C THR A 232 -49.73 -45.43 -15.05
N TYR A 233 -50.34 -44.25 -15.10
CA TYR A 233 -51.70 -44.02 -15.56
C TYR A 233 -51.71 -43.72 -17.06
N GLN A 234 -52.51 -44.49 -17.80
CA GLN A 234 -52.75 -44.32 -19.22
C GLN A 234 -53.88 -43.32 -19.48
N ASN A 235 -53.93 -42.76 -20.69
CA ASN A 235 -54.95 -41.82 -21.15
C ASN A 235 -55.09 -40.58 -20.23
N THR A 236 -53.98 -39.89 -19.99
CA THR A 236 -53.89 -38.70 -19.10
C THR A 236 -53.57 -37.41 -19.85
N SER A 237 -54.11 -36.29 -19.35
CA SER A 237 -53.84 -34.92 -19.82
C SER A 237 -53.56 -34.00 -18.62
N ALA A 238 -52.76 -32.94 -18.80
CA ALA A 238 -52.54 -31.97 -17.74
C ALA A 238 -53.73 -31.00 -17.60
N GLY A 239 -53.98 -30.49 -16.39
CA GLY A 239 -55.06 -29.53 -16.12
C GLY A 239 -54.92 -28.23 -16.94
N SER A 240 -53.68 -27.79 -17.19
CA SER A 240 -53.37 -26.68 -18.09
C SER A 240 -53.89 -26.88 -19.51
N ASP A 241 -53.67 -28.07 -20.07
CA ASP A 241 -53.93 -28.39 -21.48
C ASP A 241 -55.45 -28.50 -21.73
N ILE A 242 -56.19 -28.94 -20.71
CA ILE A 242 -57.66 -28.97 -20.70
C ILE A 242 -58.22 -27.54 -20.64
N VAL A 243 -57.68 -26.67 -19.77
CA VAL A 243 -58.12 -25.26 -19.66
C VAL A 243 -57.79 -24.47 -20.94
N GLU A 244 -56.60 -24.67 -21.53
CA GLU A 244 -56.22 -24.04 -22.80
C GLU A 244 -57.15 -24.43 -23.95
N TYR A 245 -57.65 -25.68 -23.97
CA TYR A 245 -58.71 -26.10 -24.89
C TYR A 245 -60.04 -25.39 -24.62
N LEU A 246 -60.49 -25.33 -23.37
CA LEU A 246 -61.78 -24.73 -22.99
C LEU A 246 -61.81 -23.22 -23.28
N GLN A 247 -60.68 -22.53 -23.17
CA GLN A 247 -60.52 -21.12 -23.52
C GLN A 247 -60.48 -20.84 -25.03
N ARG A 248 -60.38 -21.87 -25.88
CA ARG A 248 -60.34 -21.75 -27.35
C ARG A 248 -61.59 -22.26 -28.06
N ASN A 249 -62.36 -23.15 -27.41
CA ASN A 249 -63.42 -23.92 -28.08
C ASN A 249 -64.77 -23.93 -27.37
N MET A 250 -64.88 -23.32 -26.18
CA MET A 250 -66.11 -23.28 -25.34
C MET A 250 -66.37 -21.86 -24.79
N ASP A 251 -65.88 -20.82 -25.50
CA ASP A 251 -66.05 -19.38 -25.18
C ASP A 251 -65.87 -18.97 -23.69
N THR A 252 -64.99 -19.67 -22.96
CA THR A 252 -64.85 -19.47 -21.51
C THR A 252 -64.22 -18.12 -21.16
N THR A 253 -65.04 -17.21 -20.60
CA THR A 253 -64.69 -15.82 -20.31
C THR A 253 -63.61 -15.62 -19.23
N SER A 254 -63.26 -16.66 -18.46
CA SER A 254 -62.21 -16.61 -17.43
C SER A 254 -61.61 -17.98 -17.14
N VAL A 255 -60.39 -17.99 -16.56
CA VAL A 255 -59.75 -19.23 -16.05
C VAL A 255 -60.64 -19.91 -15.01
N SER A 256 -61.22 -19.13 -14.08
CA SER A 256 -62.09 -19.65 -13.00
C SER A 256 -63.45 -20.20 -13.47
N TYR A 257 -63.84 -19.93 -14.72
CA TYR A 257 -65.01 -20.52 -15.36
C TYR A 257 -64.62 -21.80 -16.13
N ALA A 258 -63.49 -21.80 -16.83
CA ALA A 258 -62.90 -23.02 -17.40
C ALA A 258 -62.55 -24.07 -16.31
N GLU A 259 -62.16 -23.64 -15.11
CA GLU A 259 -61.95 -24.53 -13.96
C GLU A 259 -63.28 -25.11 -13.41
N ARG A 260 -64.40 -24.39 -13.51
CA ARG A 260 -65.73 -24.94 -13.20
C ARG A 260 -66.13 -26.00 -14.22
N ILE A 261 -66.00 -25.73 -15.53
CA ILE A 261 -66.26 -26.75 -16.56
C ILE A 261 -65.37 -27.99 -16.38
N GLY A 262 -64.09 -27.81 -16.04
CA GLY A 262 -63.20 -28.92 -15.70
C GLY A 262 -63.64 -29.69 -14.46
N GLN A 263 -64.26 -29.02 -13.48
CA GLN A 263 -64.86 -29.64 -12.31
C GLN A 263 -66.12 -30.45 -12.68
N ASP A 264 -66.98 -29.91 -13.54
CA ASP A 264 -68.20 -30.57 -14.01
C ASP A 264 -67.87 -31.86 -14.78
N LEU A 265 -66.83 -31.83 -15.62
CA LEU A 265 -66.31 -33.02 -16.32
C LEU A 265 -65.73 -34.08 -15.36
N VAL A 266 -65.25 -33.69 -14.18
CA VAL A 266 -64.86 -34.62 -13.11
C VAL A 266 -66.09 -35.15 -12.35
N THR A 267 -67.08 -34.29 -12.08
CA THR A 267 -68.34 -34.65 -11.40
C THR A 267 -69.17 -35.65 -12.20
N HIS A 268 -69.35 -35.42 -13.51
CA HIS A 268 -70.04 -36.34 -14.44
C HIS A 268 -69.22 -37.60 -14.79
N GLY A 269 -68.02 -37.75 -14.22
CA GLY A 269 -67.21 -38.96 -14.31
C GLY A 269 -66.44 -39.15 -15.62
N PHE A 270 -66.27 -38.11 -16.43
CA PHE A 270 -65.45 -38.14 -17.66
C PHE A 270 -63.95 -38.01 -17.37
N LEU A 271 -63.58 -37.29 -16.31
CA LEU A 271 -62.21 -37.09 -15.85
C LEU A 271 -62.00 -37.59 -14.40
N ARG A 272 -60.76 -37.92 -14.04
CA ARG A 272 -60.36 -38.25 -12.66
C ARG A 272 -58.96 -37.72 -12.36
N LEU A 273 -58.77 -37.03 -11.23
CA LEU A 273 -57.46 -36.57 -10.76
C LEU A 273 -56.50 -37.75 -10.48
N VAL A 274 -55.25 -37.62 -10.92
CA VAL A 274 -54.18 -38.63 -10.82
C VAL A 274 -53.10 -38.14 -9.87
N GLY A 275 -52.68 -39.01 -8.93
CA GLY A 275 -51.54 -38.79 -8.03
C GLY A 275 -51.82 -37.98 -6.76
N ASN A 276 -52.91 -37.21 -6.71
CA ASN A 276 -53.32 -36.42 -5.55
C ASN A 276 -54.64 -36.92 -4.96
N VAL A 277 -54.83 -36.76 -3.65
CA VAL A 277 -56.09 -37.08 -2.95
C VAL A 277 -57.03 -35.88 -3.02
N GLY A 278 -58.17 -36.05 -3.68
CA GLY A 278 -59.20 -35.03 -3.86
C GLY A 278 -59.98 -35.26 -5.17
N ASN A 279 -61.06 -34.51 -5.36
CA ASN A 279 -61.85 -34.53 -6.61
C ASN A 279 -61.88 -33.16 -7.31
N THR A 280 -60.97 -32.26 -6.92
CA THR A 280 -60.96 -30.86 -7.37
C THR A 280 -60.23 -30.71 -8.70
N PHE A 281 -60.85 -30.04 -9.66
CA PHE A 281 -60.20 -29.61 -10.89
C PHE A 281 -59.43 -28.30 -10.68
N ALA A 282 -58.24 -28.17 -11.29
CA ALA A 282 -57.40 -26.97 -11.20
C ALA A 282 -56.51 -26.79 -12.44
N ASN A 283 -56.33 -25.54 -12.87
CA ASN A 283 -55.43 -25.15 -13.94
C ASN A 283 -53.96 -25.32 -13.51
N SER A 284 -53.38 -26.48 -13.80
CA SER A 284 -52.00 -26.80 -13.43
C SER A 284 -51.35 -27.78 -14.40
N SER A 285 -50.14 -27.45 -14.84
CA SER A 285 -49.25 -28.35 -15.59
C SER A 285 -48.57 -29.42 -14.71
N ARG A 286 -48.90 -29.45 -13.40
CA ARG A 286 -48.45 -30.47 -12.43
C ARG A 286 -49.57 -31.39 -11.95
N MET A 287 -50.84 -31.07 -12.23
CA MET A 287 -51.97 -31.96 -11.95
C MET A 287 -52.41 -32.63 -13.24
N PHE A 288 -52.56 -33.95 -13.20
CA PHE A 288 -52.93 -34.75 -14.36
C PHE A 288 -54.29 -35.38 -14.13
N TYR A 289 -55.10 -35.42 -15.18
CA TYR A 289 -56.44 -35.97 -15.16
C TYR A 289 -56.51 -37.13 -16.15
N GLN A 290 -56.98 -38.29 -15.69
CA GLN A 290 -57.22 -39.47 -16.52
C GLN A 290 -58.61 -39.39 -17.15
N TRP A 291 -58.67 -39.55 -18.47
CA TRP A 291 -59.91 -39.74 -19.21
C TRP A 291 -60.51 -41.10 -18.87
N ARG A 292 -61.79 -41.11 -18.49
CA ARG A 292 -62.52 -42.29 -18.02
C ARG A 292 -63.21 -43.01 -19.18
N PRO A 293 -63.52 -44.32 -19.06
CA PRO A 293 -64.19 -45.08 -20.12
C PRO A 293 -65.47 -44.41 -20.65
N LYS A 294 -66.30 -43.80 -19.77
CA LYS A 294 -67.52 -43.06 -20.14
C LYS A 294 -67.25 -41.99 -21.22
N ALA A 295 -66.09 -41.32 -21.19
CA ALA A 295 -65.70 -40.32 -22.18
C ALA A 295 -65.42 -40.94 -23.57
N PHE A 296 -64.71 -42.07 -23.61
CA PHE A 296 -64.41 -42.80 -24.86
C PHE A 296 -65.64 -43.49 -25.45
N GLN A 297 -66.52 -44.02 -24.60
CA GLN A 297 -67.79 -44.63 -24.97
C GLN A 297 -68.73 -43.59 -25.61
N MET A 298 -68.99 -42.47 -24.93
CA MET A 298 -69.80 -41.36 -25.45
C MET A 298 -69.25 -40.81 -26.77
N SER A 299 -67.94 -40.52 -26.84
CA SER A 299 -67.32 -39.88 -28.01
C SER A 299 -67.14 -40.81 -29.22
N GLY A 300 -67.36 -42.12 -29.06
CA GLY A 300 -67.10 -43.14 -30.08
C GLY A 300 -65.63 -43.32 -30.46
N ILE A 301 -64.68 -42.82 -29.66
CA ILE A 301 -63.25 -42.89 -29.96
C ILE A 301 -62.66 -44.14 -29.27
N PRO A 302 -61.99 -45.05 -30.00
CA PRO A 302 -61.48 -46.28 -29.40
C PRO A 302 -60.38 -46.02 -28.37
N GLU A 303 -60.61 -46.48 -27.15
CA GLU A 303 -59.66 -46.36 -26.03
C GLU A 303 -58.36 -47.14 -26.30
N LYS A 304 -57.21 -46.47 -26.20
CA LYS A 304 -55.88 -47.08 -26.42
C LYS A 304 -55.49 -48.01 -25.26
N LYS A 305 -55.96 -49.26 -25.30
CA LYS A 305 -55.56 -50.33 -24.36
C LYS A 305 -54.35 -51.10 -24.88
N VAL A 306 -53.23 -51.00 -24.16
CA VAL A 306 -52.08 -51.90 -24.34
C VAL A 306 -52.25 -53.09 -23.38
N PRO A 307 -52.16 -54.35 -23.85
CA PRO A 307 -52.33 -55.51 -22.98
C PRO A 307 -51.17 -55.66 -22.00
N ILE A 308 -51.48 -55.97 -20.73
CA ILE A 308 -50.50 -56.12 -19.65
C ILE A 308 -49.73 -57.44 -19.81
N ALA A 309 -48.58 -57.37 -20.48
CA ALA A 309 -47.63 -58.49 -20.56
C ALA A 309 -46.91 -58.70 -19.22
N ARG A 310 -46.86 -59.95 -18.74
CA ARG A 310 -46.15 -60.31 -17.51
C ARG A 310 -44.65 -60.50 -17.78
N THR A 311 -43.83 -59.52 -17.39
CA THR A 311 -42.36 -59.66 -17.40
C THR A 311 -41.74 -59.27 -16.06
N PHE A 312 -41.61 -60.25 -15.16
CA PHE A 312 -40.66 -60.14 -14.05
C PHE A 312 -39.24 -60.29 -14.61
N SER A 313 -38.35 -59.35 -14.28
CA SER A 313 -36.91 -59.47 -14.57
C SER A 313 -36.10 -59.00 -13.36
N MET A 314 -35.44 -59.96 -12.70
CA MET A 314 -34.49 -59.72 -11.62
C MET A 314 -33.13 -59.33 -12.21
N PRO A 315 -32.46 -58.28 -11.70
CA PRO A 315 -31.02 -58.15 -11.85
C PRO A 315 -30.29 -58.88 -10.71
N VAL A 316 -29.35 -59.76 -11.05
CA VAL A 316 -28.40 -60.36 -10.08
C VAL A 316 -27.02 -59.78 -10.35
N SER A 317 -26.50 -59.01 -9.41
CA SER A 317 -25.09 -58.57 -9.43
C SER A 317 -24.56 -58.34 -8.01
N THR A 318 -23.66 -59.22 -7.61
CA THR A 318 -22.83 -59.20 -6.39
C THR A 318 -22.11 -57.86 -6.14
N GLY A 319 -22.11 -57.35 -4.90
CA GLY A 319 -21.21 -56.26 -4.49
C GLY A 319 -21.65 -55.42 -3.28
N SER A 320 -21.34 -55.88 -2.07
CA SER A 320 -21.16 -55.12 -0.81
C SER A 320 -22.00 -53.85 -0.51
N GLU A 321 -22.81 -53.97 0.55
CA GLU A 321 -23.08 -52.98 1.62
C GLU A 321 -24.09 -51.82 1.45
N THR A 322 -25.13 -51.91 2.29
CA THR A 322 -25.90 -50.81 2.92
C THR A 322 -26.81 -49.91 2.05
N SER A 323 -28.08 -50.33 1.93
CA SER A 323 -29.23 -49.42 2.16
C SER A 323 -30.52 -50.21 2.38
N ASP A 324 -30.84 -50.49 3.63
CA ASP A 324 -32.07 -51.22 4.01
C ASP A 324 -33.30 -50.35 3.76
N SER A 325 -34.14 -50.74 2.79
CA SER A 325 -35.40 -50.06 2.47
C SER A 325 -36.58 -50.86 3.03
N PRO A 326 -37.15 -50.48 4.19
CA PRO A 326 -38.07 -51.32 4.95
C PRO A 326 -39.50 -51.38 4.38
N VAL A 327 -39.72 -50.89 3.15
CA VAL A 327 -41.07 -50.66 2.59
C VAL A 327 -41.58 -51.87 1.78
N VAL A 328 -40.70 -52.73 1.28
CA VAL A 328 -41.09 -53.89 0.45
C VAL A 328 -41.65 -55.06 1.27
N GLY A 329 -41.16 -55.26 2.50
CA GLY A 329 -41.55 -56.40 3.34
C GLY A 329 -43.01 -56.36 3.81
N ALA A 330 -43.51 -55.18 4.20
CA ALA A 330 -44.82 -55.04 4.84
C ALA A 330 -45.99 -55.55 3.99
N VAL A 331 -45.99 -55.29 2.67
CA VAL A 331 -47.07 -55.73 1.78
C VAL A 331 -47.10 -57.26 1.61
N SER A 332 -45.93 -57.91 1.67
CA SER A 332 -45.82 -59.37 1.67
C SER A 332 -46.39 -59.98 2.96
N GLU A 333 -46.14 -59.35 4.11
CA GLU A 333 -46.59 -59.82 5.42
C GLU A 333 -48.12 -59.71 5.60
N TYR A 334 -48.73 -58.61 5.14
CA TYR A 334 -50.19 -58.47 5.17
C TYR A 334 -50.92 -59.45 4.23
N LEU A 335 -50.32 -59.81 3.08
CA LEU A 335 -50.88 -60.83 2.19
C LEU A 335 -50.65 -62.26 2.70
N ALA A 336 -49.52 -62.54 3.35
CA ALA A 336 -49.25 -63.85 3.96
C ALA A 336 -50.26 -64.21 5.06
N ASN A 337 -50.70 -63.22 5.85
CA ASN A 337 -51.70 -63.40 6.90
C ASN A 337 -53.15 -63.50 6.38
N TRP A 338 -53.42 -63.22 5.09
CA TRP A 338 -54.75 -63.31 4.49
C TRP A 338 -55.02 -64.68 3.83
N ASN A 339 -54.33 -65.73 4.29
CA ASN A 339 -54.42 -67.07 3.73
C ASN A 339 -55.58 -67.88 4.33
N VAL A 340 -56.79 -67.62 3.83
CA VAL A 340 -58.08 -68.20 4.31
C VAL A 340 -58.10 -69.73 4.31
N LEU A 341 -57.21 -70.39 3.57
CA LEU A 341 -57.13 -71.85 3.43
C LEU A 341 -56.22 -72.56 4.45
N ASN A 342 -55.43 -71.84 5.27
CA ASN A 342 -54.48 -72.46 6.21
C ASN A 342 -54.79 -72.13 7.68
N ASN A 343 -55.91 -72.67 8.18
CA ASN A 343 -56.23 -72.56 9.60
C ASN A 343 -55.29 -73.45 10.44
N SER A 344 -54.25 -72.87 11.01
CA SER A 344 -53.17 -73.57 11.75
C SER A 344 -53.64 -74.32 13.02
N ARG A 345 -54.91 -74.20 13.42
CA ARG A 345 -55.55 -74.97 14.51
C ARG A 345 -56.96 -75.39 14.06
N PRO A 346 -57.18 -76.62 13.57
CA PRO A 346 -58.40 -76.98 12.84
C PRO A 346 -59.71 -77.00 13.65
N ASN A 347 -59.65 -76.88 14.99
CA ASN A 347 -60.82 -76.95 15.88
C ASN A 347 -61.05 -75.66 16.73
N GLU A 348 -60.46 -74.52 16.35
CA GLU A 348 -60.59 -73.25 17.09
C GLU A 348 -61.86 -72.49 16.65
N THR A 349 -62.72 -72.07 17.57
CA THR A 349 -63.91 -71.26 17.23
C THR A 349 -63.53 -69.82 16.84
N PRO A 350 -64.37 -69.09 16.06
CA PRO A 350 -64.08 -67.70 15.69
C PRO A 350 -63.84 -66.78 16.90
N SER A 351 -64.60 -66.96 17.99
CA SER A 351 -64.46 -66.21 19.24
C SER A 351 -63.16 -66.53 19.99
N GLU A 352 -62.77 -67.81 20.10
CA GLU A 352 -61.48 -68.21 20.69
C GLU A 352 -60.31 -67.69 19.87
N ARG A 353 -60.38 -67.81 18.54
CA ARG A 353 -59.38 -67.30 17.61
C ARG A 353 -59.21 -65.79 17.76
N MET A 354 -60.30 -65.02 17.79
CA MET A 354 -60.26 -63.57 17.96
C MET A 354 -59.70 -63.17 19.34
N ARG A 355 -60.07 -63.88 20.40
CA ARG A 355 -59.51 -63.68 21.74
C ARG A 355 -58.01 -63.99 21.81
N ARG A 356 -57.55 -65.01 21.08
CA ARG A 356 -56.11 -65.31 20.92
C ARG A 356 -55.39 -64.23 20.11
N GLU A 357 -55.91 -63.83 18.95
CA GLU A 357 -55.31 -62.77 18.12
C GLU A 357 -55.23 -61.42 18.85
N ALA A 358 -56.22 -61.08 19.68
CA ALA A 358 -56.19 -59.91 20.55
C ALA A 358 -55.12 -60.02 21.65
N LYS A 359 -54.96 -61.20 22.28
CA LYS A 359 -53.91 -61.45 23.28
C LYS A 359 -52.50 -61.43 22.67
N GLU A 360 -52.31 -62.00 21.49
CA GLU A 360 -51.04 -61.92 20.77
C GLU A 360 -50.71 -60.46 20.36
N ALA A 361 -51.71 -59.64 20.03
CA ALA A 361 -51.51 -58.22 19.76
C ALA A 361 -51.16 -57.43 21.02
N ASP A 362 -51.78 -57.74 22.17
CA ASP A 362 -51.47 -57.17 23.49
C ASP A 362 -50.04 -57.50 23.94
N GLU A 363 -49.63 -58.77 23.86
CA GLU A 363 -48.28 -59.21 24.22
C GLU A 363 -47.21 -58.53 23.33
N ARG A 364 -47.45 -58.43 22.01
CA ARG A 364 -46.56 -57.70 21.09
C ARG A 364 -46.55 -56.19 21.37
N TYR A 365 -47.68 -55.59 21.73
CA TYR A 365 -47.77 -54.17 22.08
C TYR A 365 -47.01 -53.87 23.38
N LYS A 366 -47.19 -54.68 24.42
CA LYS A 366 -46.46 -54.58 25.70
C LYS A 366 -44.95 -54.70 25.52
N ALA A 367 -44.47 -55.69 24.78
CA ALA A 367 -43.05 -55.83 24.44
C ALA A 367 -42.52 -54.63 23.62
N GLY A 368 -43.34 -54.12 22.69
CA GLY A 368 -43.02 -52.91 21.92
C GLY A 368 -42.86 -51.65 22.79
N VAL A 369 -43.74 -51.47 23.78
CA VAL A 369 -43.68 -50.36 24.76
C VAL A 369 -42.46 -50.49 25.67
N GLN A 370 -42.17 -51.69 26.21
CA GLN A 370 -40.98 -51.92 27.03
C GLN A 370 -39.69 -51.56 26.28
N LYS A 371 -39.55 -52.01 25.03
CA LYS A 371 -38.40 -51.67 24.18
C LYS A 371 -38.34 -50.17 23.83
N LEU A 372 -39.48 -49.49 23.72
CA LEU A 372 -39.48 -48.04 23.49
C LEU A 372 -38.99 -47.29 24.72
N ASP A 373 -39.38 -47.69 25.93
CA ASP A 373 -38.93 -47.05 27.17
C ASP A 373 -37.45 -47.31 27.47
N GLU A 374 -36.95 -48.50 27.15
CA GLU A 374 -35.53 -48.86 27.14
C GLU A 374 -34.72 -47.90 26.25
N MET A 375 -35.11 -47.76 24.97
CA MET A 375 -34.44 -46.81 24.04
C MET A 375 -34.71 -45.33 24.36
N ARG A 376 -35.78 -45.00 25.11
CA ARG A 376 -36.02 -43.65 25.64
C ARG A 376 -34.97 -43.31 26.70
N CYS A 377 -34.71 -44.23 27.63
CA CYS A 377 -33.67 -44.08 28.63
C CYS A 377 -32.26 -44.03 28.01
N GLU A 378 -31.93 -44.94 27.06
CA GLU A 378 -30.65 -44.90 26.34
C GLU A 378 -30.45 -43.58 25.56
N LEU A 379 -31.53 -43.00 25.02
CA LEU A 379 -31.49 -41.71 24.33
C LEU A 379 -31.30 -40.55 25.33
N GLU A 380 -32.04 -40.53 26.43
CA GLU A 380 -31.94 -39.50 27.47
C GLU A 380 -30.56 -39.50 28.14
N GLU A 381 -29.98 -40.67 28.43
CA GLU A 381 -28.61 -40.81 28.94
C GLU A 381 -27.57 -40.31 27.93
N ALA A 382 -27.70 -40.68 26.66
CA ALA A 382 -26.79 -40.22 25.60
C ALA A 382 -26.86 -38.71 25.41
N ILE A 383 -28.08 -38.13 25.34
CA ILE A 383 -28.29 -36.69 25.23
C ILE A 383 -27.65 -35.98 26.44
N TYR A 384 -27.91 -36.43 27.66
CA TYR A 384 -27.36 -35.82 28.88
C TYR A 384 -25.81 -35.82 28.90
N MET A 385 -25.21 -36.94 28.50
CA MET A 385 -23.75 -37.10 28.43
C MET A 385 -23.12 -36.23 27.31
N HIS A 386 -23.72 -36.21 26.13
CA HIS A 386 -23.25 -35.40 25.01
C HIS A 386 -23.44 -33.90 25.27
N LEU A 387 -24.55 -33.46 25.88
CA LEU A 387 -24.74 -32.06 26.28
C LEU A 387 -23.62 -31.59 27.23
N ARG A 388 -23.26 -32.41 28.23
CA ARG A 388 -22.11 -32.15 29.12
C ARG A 388 -20.76 -32.18 28.42
N PHE A 389 -20.61 -32.81 27.26
CA PHE A 389 -19.39 -32.81 26.44
C PHE A 389 -19.33 -31.58 25.53
N LEU A 390 -20.45 -31.22 24.89
CA LEU A 390 -20.58 -30.06 24.02
C LEU A 390 -20.40 -28.74 24.79
N GLU A 391 -20.88 -28.65 26.03
CA GLU A 391 -20.65 -27.51 26.93
C GLU A 391 -19.16 -27.28 27.19
N ARG A 392 -18.40 -28.37 27.41
CA ARG A 392 -16.93 -28.32 27.52
C ARG A 392 -16.28 -27.91 26.20
N CYS A 393 -16.75 -28.43 25.08
CA CYS A 393 -16.22 -28.07 23.75
C CYS A 393 -16.42 -26.59 23.42
N GLU A 394 -17.57 -25.99 23.73
CA GLU A 394 -17.81 -24.55 23.53
C GLU A 394 -17.00 -23.70 24.52
N LEU A 395 -16.92 -24.10 25.79
CA LEU A 395 -16.07 -23.42 26.77
C LEU A 395 -14.59 -23.42 26.35
N ASP A 396 -14.11 -24.53 25.77
CA ASP A 396 -12.75 -24.61 25.24
C ASP A 396 -12.56 -23.82 23.94
N ARG A 397 -13.59 -23.69 23.09
CA ARG A 397 -13.59 -22.78 21.94
C ARG A 397 -13.44 -21.33 22.36
N LEU A 398 -14.22 -20.89 23.34
CA LEU A 398 -14.16 -19.51 23.86
C LEU A 398 -12.79 -19.20 24.49
N LYS A 399 -12.15 -20.18 25.16
CA LYS A 399 -10.76 -20.06 25.61
C LYS A 399 -9.78 -19.98 24.44
N ALA A 400 -9.89 -20.87 23.45
CA ALA A 400 -8.98 -20.91 22.31
C ALA A 400 -9.02 -19.61 21.49
N VAL A 401 -10.22 -19.07 21.23
CA VAL A 401 -10.40 -17.76 20.57
C VAL A 401 -9.79 -16.63 21.40
N LYS A 402 -9.95 -16.63 22.73
CA LYS A 402 -9.32 -15.64 23.62
C LYS A 402 -7.78 -15.70 23.55
N THR A 403 -7.20 -16.90 23.57
CA THR A 403 -5.75 -17.11 23.43
C THR A 403 -5.26 -16.63 22.06
N VAL A 404 -5.95 -16.99 20.97
CA VAL A 404 -5.63 -16.55 19.60
C VAL A 404 -5.62 -15.03 19.44
N VAL A 405 -6.55 -14.30 20.06
CA VAL A 405 -6.56 -12.83 20.03
C VAL A 405 -5.34 -12.26 20.77
N LEU A 406 -4.92 -12.89 21.88
CA LEU A 406 -3.71 -12.51 22.61
C LEU A 406 -2.45 -12.79 21.79
N ASP A 407 -2.30 -14.00 21.25
CA ASP A 407 -1.14 -14.41 20.45
C ASP A 407 -1.00 -13.55 19.18
N PHE A 408 -2.13 -13.20 18.54
CA PHE A 408 -2.16 -12.26 17.42
C PHE A 408 -1.66 -10.87 17.82
N SER A 409 -2.10 -10.34 18.98
CA SER A 409 -1.62 -9.06 19.48
C SER A 409 -0.12 -9.09 19.84
N GLY A 410 0.38 -10.22 20.37
CA GLY A 410 1.80 -10.43 20.66
C GLY A 410 2.66 -10.53 19.40
N ALA A 411 2.18 -11.20 18.36
CA ALA A 411 2.87 -11.36 17.07
C ALA A 411 3.24 -10.01 16.42
N LEU A 412 2.37 -9.00 16.56
CA LEU A 412 2.64 -7.61 16.16
C LEU A 412 3.50 -6.88 17.21
N SER A 413 3.11 -6.92 18.49
CA SER A 413 3.74 -6.14 19.57
C SER A 413 5.24 -6.42 19.73
N ASN A 414 5.66 -7.67 19.52
CA ASN A 414 7.06 -8.10 19.59
C ASN A 414 7.99 -7.48 18.52
N VAL A 415 7.45 -6.71 17.57
CA VAL A 415 8.22 -6.03 16.51
C VAL A 415 8.10 -4.50 16.58
N ILE A 416 7.15 -3.96 17.37
CA ILE A 416 6.96 -2.50 17.53
C ILE A 416 8.25 -1.78 17.98
N PRO A 417 9.03 -2.26 18.97
CA PRO A 417 10.28 -1.58 19.36
C PRO A 417 11.31 -1.50 18.24
N SER A 418 11.36 -2.51 17.35
CA SER A 418 12.25 -2.49 16.18
C SER A 418 11.77 -1.49 15.13
N LEU A 419 10.46 -1.41 14.87
CA LEU A 419 9.89 -0.40 13.95
C LEU A 419 10.07 1.02 14.49
N GLN A 420 9.87 1.23 15.79
CA GLN A 420 10.13 2.53 16.43
C GLN A 420 11.60 2.94 16.25
N SER A 421 12.55 2.02 16.51
CA SER A 421 13.97 2.29 16.29
C SER A 421 14.29 2.71 14.84
N THR A 422 13.64 2.13 13.83
CA THR A 422 13.87 2.55 12.42
C THR A 422 13.39 3.98 12.15
N VAL A 423 12.29 4.41 12.80
CA VAL A 423 11.78 5.79 12.68
C VAL A 423 12.65 6.78 13.47
N ASP A 424 13.07 6.41 14.68
CA ASP A 424 13.94 7.24 15.52
C ASP A 424 15.31 7.46 14.83
N ASN A 425 15.88 6.42 14.20
CA ASN A 425 17.10 6.55 13.38
C ASN A 425 16.91 7.50 12.18
N MET A 426 15.77 7.43 11.48
CA MET A 426 15.44 8.37 10.40
C MET A 426 15.35 9.82 10.90
N MET A 427 14.82 10.03 12.11
CA MET A 427 14.76 11.35 12.75
C MET A 427 16.14 11.87 13.19
N LEU A 428 17.11 11.00 13.49
CA LEU A 428 18.51 11.39 13.72
C LEU A 428 19.25 11.72 12.42
N TYR A 429 18.95 11.04 11.29
CA TYR A 429 19.66 11.28 10.03
C TYR A 429 19.48 12.71 9.49
N GLN A 430 18.30 13.33 9.68
CA GLN A 430 18.12 14.75 9.33
C GLN A 430 19.01 15.70 10.15
N GLU A 431 19.32 15.38 11.41
CA GLU A 431 20.19 16.20 12.28
C GLU A 431 21.66 16.13 11.84
N THR A 432 22.04 15.09 11.09
CA THR A 432 23.39 14.99 10.51
C THR A 432 23.61 15.93 9.32
N VAL A 433 22.54 16.48 8.73
CA VAL A 433 22.60 17.35 7.55
C VAL A 433 23.08 18.75 7.93
N GLN A 434 24.12 19.23 7.24
CA GLN A 434 24.73 20.54 7.47
C GLN A 434 24.69 21.36 6.17
N PRO A 435 23.61 22.09 5.86
CA PRO A 435 23.44 22.77 4.56
C PRO A 435 24.59 23.74 4.21
N VAL A 436 25.08 24.50 5.20
CA VAL A 436 26.24 25.40 5.05
C VAL A 436 27.56 24.63 4.89
N GLY A 437 27.66 23.43 5.48
CA GLY A 437 28.79 22.53 5.31
C GLY A 437 28.84 21.94 3.89
N ASP A 438 27.70 21.44 3.41
CA ASP A 438 27.59 20.86 2.06
C ASP A 438 27.74 21.93 0.96
N LEU A 439 27.26 23.16 1.19
CA LEU A 439 27.52 24.30 0.30
C LEU A 439 29.01 24.66 0.24
N ARG A 440 29.72 24.63 1.39
CA ARG A 440 31.19 24.81 1.42
C ARG A 440 31.90 23.67 0.70
N TYR A 441 31.53 22.42 0.94
CA TYR A 441 32.06 21.25 0.23
C TYR A 441 31.87 21.38 -1.30
N LEU A 442 30.68 21.82 -1.75
CA LEU A 442 30.39 22.05 -3.16
C LEU A 442 31.29 23.15 -3.74
N LEU A 443 31.45 24.28 -3.03
CA LEU A 443 32.32 25.37 -3.46
C LEU A 443 33.79 24.93 -3.48
N GLU A 444 34.29 24.28 -2.43
CA GLU A 444 35.69 23.84 -2.31
C GLU A 444 36.08 22.87 -3.43
N ASN A 445 35.25 21.85 -3.70
CA ASN A 445 35.55 20.80 -4.67
C ASN A 445 35.21 21.16 -6.14
N TYR A 446 34.22 22.03 -6.38
CA TYR A 446 33.70 22.27 -7.74
C TYR A 446 33.81 23.71 -8.26
N ARG A 447 34.35 24.68 -7.50
CA ARG A 447 34.62 26.03 -8.02
C ARG A 447 35.67 26.03 -9.13
N THR A 448 35.46 26.87 -10.14
CA THR A 448 36.24 26.89 -11.39
C THR A 448 37.09 28.14 -11.60
N GLY A 449 36.88 29.20 -10.80
CA GLY A 449 37.61 30.47 -10.87
C GLY A 449 36.94 31.55 -10.02
N SER A 450 37.54 32.75 -9.96
CA SER A 450 36.96 33.95 -9.33
C SER A 450 36.35 34.91 -10.37
N PHE A 451 35.61 35.93 -9.91
CA PHE A 451 35.08 36.96 -10.80
C PHE A 451 36.20 37.93 -11.24
N ALA A 452 36.88 37.57 -12.33
CA ALA A 452 37.93 38.37 -12.96
C ALA A 452 37.52 38.80 -14.40
N PRO A 453 36.74 39.89 -14.55
CA PRO A 453 36.27 40.37 -15.85
C PRO A 453 37.43 40.78 -16.77
N LYS A 454 37.42 40.26 -18.00
CA LYS A 454 38.42 40.56 -19.04
C LYS A 454 37.82 41.49 -20.08
N VAL A 455 38.26 42.74 -20.09
CA VAL A 455 37.76 43.79 -20.99
C VAL A 455 38.55 43.79 -22.29
N VAL A 456 37.85 43.79 -23.42
CA VAL A 456 38.45 44.09 -24.72
C VAL A 456 38.69 45.60 -24.81
N VAL A 457 39.89 46.00 -25.24
CA VAL A 457 40.28 47.40 -25.41
C VAL A 457 40.39 47.71 -26.90
N TYR A 458 40.02 48.93 -27.31
CA TYR A 458 40.32 49.41 -28.66
C TYR A 458 41.83 49.63 -28.86
N GLU A 459 42.46 48.72 -29.59
CA GLU A 459 43.88 48.81 -29.98
C GLU A 459 44.07 49.83 -31.12
N ASN A 460 44.23 51.11 -30.76
CA ASN A 460 44.56 52.16 -31.73
C ASN A 460 45.99 51.98 -32.28
N TYR A 461 46.14 51.96 -33.60
CA TYR A 461 47.43 51.75 -34.30
C TYR A 461 48.57 52.71 -33.86
N TYR A 462 48.23 53.90 -33.35
CA TYR A 462 49.19 54.89 -32.86
C TYR A 462 49.36 54.87 -31.33
N ASN A 463 48.92 53.81 -30.65
CA ASN A 463 48.96 53.62 -29.19
C ASN A 463 48.32 54.77 -28.38
N LYS A 464 47.31 55.43 -28.96
CA LYS A 464 46.43 56.38 -28.25
C LYS A 464 45.36 55.61 -27.46
N VAL A 465 45.03 56.11 -26.27
CA VAL A 465 44.01 55.48 -25.39
C VAL A 465 42.95 56.51 -24.97
N ASP A 466 42.59 57.36 -25.91
CA ASP A 466 41.75 58.55 -25.69
C ASP A 466 40.24 58.22 -25.70
N GLU A 467 39.89 56.98 -26.07
CA GLU A 467 38.50 56.53 -26.32
C GLU A 467 37.94 55.62 -25.21
N GLN A 468 38.79 55.06 -24.35
CA GLN A 468 38.41 54.04 -23.37
C GLN A 468 39.07 54.26 -22.00
N THR A 469 38.31 54.02 -20.91
CA THR A 469 38.77 54.23 -19.52
C THR A 469 39.10 52.91 -18.82
N PHE A 470 38.28 51.87 -19.06
CA PHE A 470 38.34 50.57 -18.39
C PHE A 470 39.00 49.50 -19.27
N GLY A 471 39.69 48.51 -18.68
CA GLY A 471 40.47 47.49 -19.40
C GLY A 471 41.89 47.91 -19.80
N VAL A 472 42.18 49.21 -19.71
CA VAL A 472 43.44 49.82 -20.14
C VAL A 472 44.58 49.53 -19.14
N ASP A 473 45.80 49.28 -19.63
CA ASP A 473 46.99 49.20 -18.77
C ASP A 473 47.16 50.48 -17.93
N LEU A 474 47.37 50.30 -16.63
CA LEU A 474 47.40 51.39 -15.65
C LEU A 474 48.40 52.50 -16.00
N GLU A 475 49.55 52.14 -16.58
CA GLU A 475 50.56 53.10 -17.01
C GLU A 475 50.14 53.86 -18.26
N ALA A 476 49.50 53.18 -19.23
CA ALA A 476 48.97 53.82 -20.42
C ALA A 476 47.89 54.86 -20.09
N ARG A 477 46.94 54.52 -19.19
CA ARG A 477 45.90 55.44 -18.71
C ARG A 477 46.50 56.64 -17.97
N ALA A 478 47.40 56.41 -17.01
CA ALA A 478 48.06 57.48 -16.26
C ALA A 478 48.90 58.42 -17.15
N ARG A 479 49.55 57.88 -18.20
CA ARG A 479 50.32 58.65 -19.18
C ARG A 479 49.42 59.53 -20.05
N ALA A 480 48.28 59.02 -20.52
CA ALA A 480 47.27 59.82 -21.23
C ALA A 480 46.72 60.95 -20.34
N ASP A 481 46.45 60.64 -19.07
CA ASP A 481 45.99 61.58 -18.04
C ASP A 481 47.07 62.60 -17.60
N LYS A 482 48.33 62.41 -18.01
CA LYS A 482 49.52 63.19 -17.60
C LYS A 482 49.74 63.24 -16.08
N LYS A 483 49.32 62.21 -15.35
CA LYS A 483 49.46 62.08 -13.89
C LYS A 483 50.21 60.80 -13.49
N ARG A 484 50.61 60.70 -12.21
CA ARG A 484 51.19 59.46 -11.63
C ARG A 484 50.15 58.44 -11.18
N VAL A 485 48.90 58.86 -11.04
CA VAL A 485 47.73 58.03 -10.70
C VAL A 485 46.65 58.40 -11.72
N PRO A 486 45.93 57.42 -12.32
CA PRO A 486 44.84 57.71 -13.25
C PRO A 486 43.79 58.64 -12.64
N ILE A 487 43.25 59.55 -13.46
CA ILE A 487 42.26 60.53 -13.00
C ILE A 487 41.03 59.84 -12.44
N ILE A 488 40.55 58.79 -13.11
CA ILE A 488 39.45 57.93 -12.66
C ILE A 488 39.60 57.47 -11.20
N VAL A 489 40.78 56.99 -10.79
CA VAL A 489 41.03 56.57 -9.39
C VAL A 489 41.00 57.79 -8.46
N THR A 490 41.68 58.88 -8.82
CA THR A 490 41.70 60.08 -7.96
C THR A 490 40.31 60.70 -7.78
N THR A 491 39.48 60.77 -8.83
CA THR A 491 38.14 61.34 -8.76
C THR A 491 37.19 60.47 -7.94
N LEU A 492 37.24 59.14 -8.09
CA LEU A 492 36.43 58.23 -7.28
C LEU A 492 36.78 58.33 -5.79
N LEU A 493 38.08 58.28 -5.44
CA LEU A 493 38.51 58.40 -4.04
C LEU A 493 38.14 59.77 -3.44
N THR A 494 38.31 60.87 -4.18
CA THR A 494 37.93 62.22 -3.71
C THR A 494 36.41 62.40 -3.58
N TYR A 495 35.60 61.81 -4.46
CA TYR A 495 34.14 61.82 -4.31
C TYR A 495 33.71 61.10 -3.02
N LEU A 496 34.27 59.91 -2.77
CA LEU A 496 34.00 59.15 -1.54
C LEU A 496 34.46 59.90 -0.28
N ASP A 497 35.68 60.46 -0.28
CA ASP A 497 36.20 61.29 0.83
C ASP A 497 35.28 62.49 1.15
N HIS A 498 34.65 63.12 0.14
CA HIS A 498 33.71 64.23 0.33
C HIS A 498 32.32 63.82 0.80
N HIS A 499 31.87 62.59 0.51
CA HIS A 499 30.52 62.12 0.82
C HIS A 499 30.42 61.16 2.04
N TYR A 500 31.55 60.71 2.62
CA TYR A 500 31.51 60.04 3.94
C TYR A 500 30.89 60.89 5.07
N PRO A 501 31.08 62.23 5.15
CA PRO A 501 30.43 63.06 6.16
C PRO A 501 28.90 63.04 6.07
N ASP A 502 28.35 62.91 4.86
CA ASP A 502 26.90 62.89 4.59
C ASP A 502 26.21 61.59 5.06
N LEU A 503 27.00 60.54 5.37
CA LEU A 503 26.49 59.26 5.84
C LEU A 503 26.26 59.27 7.36
N GLU A 504 25.11 58.75 7.78
CA GLU A 504 24.70 58.66 9.18
C GLU A 504 25.49 57.59 9.94
N GLY A 505 26.55 58.03 10.62
CA GLY A 505 27.34 57.19 11.51
C GLY A 505 28.44 56.36 10.83
N ASP A 506 29.33 55.84 11.65
CA ASP A 506 30.54 55.15 11.18
C ASP A 506 30.27 53.76 10.60
N GLU A 507 29.17 53.13 11.01
CA GLU A 507 28.70 51.87 10.43
C GLU A 507 28.29 52.04 8.96
N ALA A 508 27.53 53.10 8.63
CA ALA A 508 27.17 53.41 7.25
C ALA A 508 28.42 53.71 6.39
N ARG A 509 29.38 54.47 6.93
CA ARG A 509 30.67 54.79 6.26
C ARG A 509 31.50 53.55 5.97
N ARG A 510 31.55 52.60 6.91
CA ARG A 510 32.18 51.28 6.73
C ARG A 510 31.40 50.42 5.72
N GLY A 511 30.06 50.45 5.79
CA GLY A 511 29.15 49.72 4.91
C GLY A 511 29.37 49.97 3.42
N VAL A 512 29.75 51.20 3.03
CA VAL A 512 30.12 51.58 1.64
C VAL A 512 31.04 50.58 0.94
N TRP A 513 31.97 49.96 1.67
CA TRP A 513 32.95 49.02 1.11
C TRP A 513 32.61 47.54 1.30
N LEU A 514 31.57 47.20 2.07
CA LEU A 514 31.15 45.82 2.31
C LEU A 514 29.80 45.48 1.68
N HIS A 515 28.94 46.47 1.41
CA HIS A 515 27.64 46.28 0.78
C HIS A 515 27.74 45.64 -0.62
N GLU A 516 26.98 44.57 -0.87
CA GLU A 516 26.93 43.91 -2.18
C GLU A 516 26.05 44.67 -3.16
N VAL A 517 26.66 45.54 -3.96
CA VAL A 517 25.97 46.29 -5.01
C VAL A 517 25.68 45.41 -6.23
N PRO A 518 24.42 45.31 -6.70
CA PRO A 518 24.06 44.67 -7.96
C PRO A 518 24.94 45.11 -9.14
N LEU A 519 25.62 44.16 -9.77
CA LEU A 519 26.56 44.41 -10.89
C LEU A 519 25.94 45.22 -12.04
N THR A 520 24.61 45.15 -12.22
CA THR A 520 23.87 45.94 -13.21
C THR A 520 23.87 47.44 -12.92
N GLN A 521 23.92 47.88 -11.66
CA GLN A 521 24.08 49.30 -11.28
C GLN A 521 25.51 49.77 -11.54
N ILE A 522 26.50 48.96 -11.13
CA ILE A 522 27.93 49.24 -11.39
C ILE A 522 28.19 49.37 -12.90
N HIS A 523 27.62 48.46 -13.71
CA HIS A 523 27.72 48.52 -15.17
C HIS A 523 27.01 49.74 -15.80
N LYS A 524 25.87 50.19 -15.24
CA LYS A 524 25.21 51.44 -15.68
C LYS A 524 26.09 52.66 -15.44
N LEU A 525 26.72 52.77 -14.27
CA LEU A 525 27.65 53.88 -13.97
C LEU A 525 28.91 53.78 -14.86
N ARG A 526 29.53 52.60 -14.94
CA ARG A 526 30.67 52.30 -15.84
C ARG A 526 30.40 52.75 -17.27
N ALA A 527 29.20 52.48 -17.80
CA ALA A 527 28.82 52.87 -19.16
C ALA A 527 28.79 54.39 -19.39
N LYS A 528 28.39 55.20 -18.39
CA LYS A 528 28.40 56.67 -18.51
C LYS A 528 29.82 57.25 -18.61
N ILE A 529 30.82 56.60 -18.00
CA ILE A 529 32.19 57.16 -17.86
C ILE A 529 33.29 56.38 -18.61
N ASN A 530 32.99 55.25 -19.25
CA ASN A 530 33.96 54.52 -20.08
C ASN A 530 34.10 55.15 -21.48
N ASN A 531 34.71 56.34 -21.53
CA ASN A 531 34.81 57.16 -22.74
C ASN A 531 36.21 57.80 -22.94
N GLY A 532 37.21 57.37 -22.15
CA GLY A 532 38.61 57.82 -22.22
C GLY A 532 38.88 59.21 -21.64
N LYS A 533 37.85 59.92 -21.15
CA LYS A 533 37.95 61.28 -20.59
C LYS A 533 37.87 61.25 -19.05
N PRO A 534 38.32 62.33 -18.37
CA PRO A 534 38.01 62.54 -16.96
C PRO A 534 36.50 62.47 -16.68
N PRO A 535 36.04 61.71 -15.67
CA PRO A 535 34.64 61.71 -15.26
C PRO A 535 34.27 63.04 -14.57
N SER A 536 33.06 63.56 -14.83
CA SER A 536 32.49 64.66 -14.03
C SER A 536 31.87 64.12 -12.75
N LEU A 537 31.85 64.94 -11.69
CA LEU A 537 31.30 64.54 -10.39
C LEU A 537 29.78 64.36 -10.44
N ASP A 538 29.10 65.14 -11.29
CA ASP A 538 27.64 65.11 -11.49
C ASP A 538 27.14 63.75 -12.04
N VAL A 539 28.03 62.94 -12.62
CA VAL A 539 27.69 61.59 -13.11
C VAL A 539 27.53 60.60 -11.96
N PHE A 540 28.13 60.88 -10.79
CA PHE A 540 28.07 60.02 -9.61
C PHE A 540 26.85 60.30 -8.73
N THR A 541 26.28 61.51 -8.74
CA THR A 541 25.09 61.86 -7.95
C THR A 541 23.81 61.15 -8.39
N ASP A 542 23.82 60.56 -9.60
CA ASP A 542 22.78 59.64 -10.10
C ASP A 542 22.81 58.25 -9.42
N PHE A 543 23.76 57.99 -8.53
CA PHE A 543 24.02 56.69 -7.91
C PHE A 543 24.37 56.83 -6.42
N ASP A 544 24.19 55.74 -5.68
CA ASP A 544 24.59 55.63 -4.28
C ASP A 544 26.11 55.52 -4.10
N VAL A 545 26.58 55.88 -2.90
CA VAL A 545 28.01 55.92 -2.54
C VAL A 545 28.67 54.53 -2.65
N ALA A 546 27.94 53.45 -2.35
CA ALA A 546 28.46 52.08 -2.45
C ALA A 546 28.63 51.64 -3.91
N THR A 547 27.76 52.05 -4.83
CA THR A 547 27.94 51.85 -6.28
C THR A 547 29.22 52.54 -6.78
N VAL A 548 29.52 53.74 -6.29
CA VAL A 548 30.75 54.47 -6.66
C VAL A 548 32.02 53.80 -6.09
N ALA A 549 31.98 53.30 -4.86
CA ALA A 549 33.08 52.49 -4.29
C ALA A 549 33.26 51.15 -5.02
N SER A 550 32.17 50.47 -5.34
CA SER A 550 32.16 49.20 -6.08
C SER A 550 32.62 49.37 -7.53
N LEU A 551 32.43 50.56 -8.13
CA LEU A 551 33.02 50.90 -9.42
C LEU A 551 34.56 50.97 -9.36
N LEU A 552 35.15 51.44 -8.25
CA LEU A 552 36.61 51.41 -8.10
C LEU A 552 37.12 49.96 -7.96
N LYS A 553 36.42 49.09 -7.23
CA LYS A 553 36.72 47.65 -7.20
C LYS A 553 36.69 47.06 -8.62
N LEU A 554 35.62 47.33 -9.39
CA LEU A 554 35.49 46.85 -10.76
C LEU A 554 36.58 47.41 -11.68
N TYR A 555 36.94 48.69 -11.57
CA TYR A 555 38.05 49.29 -12.32
C TYR A 555 39.37 48.54 -12.08
N LEU A 556 39.69 48.23 -10.81
CA LEU A 556 40.91 47.50 -10.45
C LEU A 556 40.88 46.02 -10.91
N LEU A 557 39.71 45.38 -10.86
CA LEU A 557 39.52 44.00 -11.38
C LEU A 557 39.63 43.93 -12.91
N GLU A 558 39.16 44.96 -13.62
CA GLU A 558 39.21 45.01 -15.08
C GLU A 558 40.60 45.40 -15.64
N LEU A 559 41.59 45.74 -14.80
CA LEU A 559 42.97 45.95 -15.23
C LEU A 559 43.57 44.65 -15.82
N PRO A 560 44.41 44.75 -16.88
CA PRO A 560 44.97 43.58 -17.57
C PRO A 560 46.00 42.78 -16.74
N ASP A 561 46.56 43.39 -15.69
CA ASP A 561 47.31 42.76 -14.61
C ASP A 561 46.83 43.37 -13.28
N SER A 562 46.96 42.67 -12.15
CA SER A 562 46.53 43.23 -10.85
C SER A 562 47.39 44.42 -10.42
N LEU A 563 46.84 45.27 -9.53
CA LEU A 563 47.48 46.51 -9.09
C LEU A 563 48.90 46.27 -8.53
N VAL A 564 49.07 45.23 -7.72
CA VAL A 564 50.33 44.52 -7.51
C VAL A 564 50.45 43.45 -8.60
N SER A 565 51.47 43.54 -9.44
CA SER A 565 51.63 42.69 -10.63
C SER A 565 51.66 41.20 -10.28
N SER A 566 50.95 40.39 -11.06
CA SER A 566 50.98 38.92 -10.95
C SER A 566 52.39 38.33 -11.13
N HIS A 567 53.36 39.08 -11.68
CA HIS A 567 54.76 38.66 -11.74
C HIS A 567 55.41 38.46 -10.35
N VAL A 568 55.05 39.28 -9.35
CA VAL A 568 55.59 39.15 -7.98
C VAL A 568 54.77 38.20 -7.10
N TYR A 569 53.72 37.55 -7.63
CA TYR A 569 52.85 36.64 -6.88
C TYR A 569 53.63 35.53 -6.16
N GLU A 570 54.52 34.81 -6.86
CA GLU A 570 55.31 33.72 -6.25
C GLU A 570 56.28 34.22 -5.16
N ILE A 571 56.75 35.47 -5.25
CA ILE A 571 57.60 36.08 -4.21
C ILE A 571 56.75 36.34 -2.96
N ILE A 572 55.58 36.96 -3.15
CA ILE A 572 54.63 37.26 -2.07
C ILE A 572 54.08 35.98 -1.42
N ARG A 573 53.79 34.96 -2.23
CA ARG A 573 53.47 33.59 -1.80
C ARG A 573 54.58 33.04 -0.91
N THR A 574 55.83 33.06 -1.37
CA THR A 574 57.01 32.61 -0.61
C THR A 574 57.14 33.31 0.74
N ILE A 575 56.94 34.64 0.79
CA ILE A 575 56.94 35.46 2.02
C ILE A 575 55.88 35.00 3.04
N TYR A 576 54.75 34.46 2.58
CA TYR A 576 53.65 34.01 3.44
C TYR A 576 53.55 32.48 3.64
N THR A 577 54.26 31.67 2.86
CA THR A 577 54.35 30.20 3.05
C THR A 577 55.55 29.78 3.88
N THR A 578 56.66 30.54 3.85
CA THR A 578 57.91 30.18 4.53
C THR A 578 57.80 30.49 6.02
N PRO A 579 57.92 29.51 6.94
CA PRO A 579 57.96 29.79 8.36
C PRO A 579 59.37 30.28 8.74
N THR A 580 59.57 31.59 8.76
CA THR A 580 60.75 32.19 9.40
C THR A 580 60.64 32.05 10.91
N ALA A 581 61.77 31.80 11.59
CA ALA A 581 61.80 31.59 13.04
C ALA A 581 61.27 32.80 13.83
N ASP A 582 61.46 34.01 13.29
CA ASP A 582 60.67 35.18 13.65
C ASP A 582 59.46 35.29 12.71
N THR A 583 58.25 35.12 13.25
CA THR A 583 56.98 35.42 12.57
C THR A 583 56.61 36.91 12.64
N SER A 584 57.46 37.74 13.27
CA SER A 584 57.18 39.17 13.49
C SER A 584 57.23 40.01 12.22
N ASP A 585 56.39 41.04 12.17
CA ASP A 585 56.26 41.95 11.02
C ASP A 585 57.58 42.66 10.67
N ARG A 586 58.46 42.82 11.66
CA ARG A 586 59.80 43.42 11.51
C ARG A 586 60.69 42.68 10.50
N ALA A 587 60.54 41.35 10.37
CA ALA A 587 61.26 40.57 9.36
C ALA A 587 60.56 40.63 7.99
N ARG A 588 59.23 40.77 7.98
CA ARG A 588 58.38 40.67 6.78
C ARG A 588 58.31 41.97 5.97
N VAL A 589 58.16 43.11 6.66
CA VAL A 589 58.01 44.44 6.03
C VAL A 589 59.20 44.82 5.12
N PRO A 590 60.48 44.60 5.48
CA PRO A 590 61.61 44.91 4.58
C PRO A 590 61.59 44.10 3.28
N VAL A 591 61.16 42.84 3.34
CA VAL A 591 61.06 41.98 2.14
C VAL A 591 59.88 42.40 1.27
N LEU A 592 58.77 42.83 1.88
CA LEU A 592 57.64 43.43 1.15
C LEU A 592 58.04 44.76 0.49
N GLN A 593 58.74 45.66 1.19
CA GLN A 593 59.30 46.89 0.61
C GLN A 593 60.16 46.58 -0.63
N GLN A 594 61.10 45.63 -0.52
CA GLN A 594 62.00 45.22 -1.61
C GLN A 594 61.30 44.44 -2.74
N THR A 595 60.11 43.89 -2.50
CA THR A 595 59.28 43.23 -3.52
C THR A 595 58.41 44.25 -4.26
N LEU A 596 57.77 45.16 -3.52
CA LEU A 596 56.89 46.20 -4.08
C LEU A 596 57.69 47.31 -4.80
N SER A 597 58.97 47.53 -4.46
CA SER A 597 59.85 48.47 -5.18
C SER A 597 60.18 48.07 -6.62
N GLN A 598 59.86 46.83 -7.01
CA GLN A 598 60.01 46.30 -8.37
C GLN A 598 58.82 46.67 -9.28
N LEU A 599 57.70 47.09 -8.70
CA LEU A 599 56.53 47.57 -9.44
C LEU A 599 56.81 48.90 -10.14
N ARG A 600 56.04 49.21 -11.19
CA ARG A 600 56.14 50.53 -11.84
C ARG A 600 55.63 51.62 -10.90
N LEU A 601 56.20 52.82 -11.02
CA LEU A 601 55.88 53.94 -10.13
C LEU A 601 54.40 54.36 -10.19
N THR A 602 53.70 54.10 -11.31
CA THR A 602 52.24 54.27 -11.44
C THR A 602 51.47 53.29 -10.55
N ASN A 603 51.85 52.01 -10.53
CA ASN A 603 51.26 51.01 -9.65
C ASN A 603 51.51 51.36 -8.18
N ILE A 604 52.75 51.74 -7.83
CA ILE A 604 53.11 52.14 -6.46
C ILE A 604 52.30 53.36 -6.02
N ALA A 605 52.20 54.41 -6.85
CA ALA A 605 51.46 55.62 -6.52
C ALA A 605 49.93 55.40 -6.46
N THR A 606 49.39 54.51 -7.30
CA THR A 606 47.96 54.16 -7.29
C THR A 606 47.63 53.28 -6.07
N LEU A 607 48.51 52.34 -5.71
CA LEU A 607 48.38 51.54 -4.49
C LEU A 607 48.50 52.42 -3.24
N ASP A 608 49.48 53.33 -3.19
CA ASP A 608 49.60 54.34 -2.12
C ASP A 608 48.32 55.17 -2.00
N ALA A 609 47.76 55.69 -3.10
CA ALA A 609 46.50 56.44 -3.08
C ALA A 609 45.33 55.63 -2.49
N CYS A 610 45.15 54.38 -2.92
CA CYS A 610 44.13 53.48 -2.36
C CYS A 610 44.38 53.16 -0.88
N MET A 611 45.62 52.82 -0.49
CA MET A 611 45.94 52.47 0.90
C MET A 611 45.78 53.68 1.84
N ASN A 612 46.17 54.90 1.43
CA ASN A 612 45.91 56.10 2.23
C ASN A 612 44.42 56.35 2.47
N HIS A 613 43.56 56.02 1.51
CA HIS A 613 42.11 56.16 1.67
C HIS A 613 41.54 55.10 2.62
N PHE A 614 41.94 53.82 2.46
CA PHE A 614 41.46 52.74 3.33
C PHE A 614 41.98 52.85 4.77
N THR A 615 43.25 53.17 5.00
CA THR A 615 43.74 53.37 6.38
C THR A 615 43.06 54.58 7.01
N ARG A 616 42.92 55.71 6.29
CA ARG A 616 42.19 56.87 6.82
C ARG A 616 40.75 56.52 7.19
N LEU A 617 40.05 55.72 6.40
CA LEU A 617 38.69 55.27 6.72
C LEU A 617 38.68 54.39 7.99
N ILE A 618 39.62 53.45 8.12
CA ILE A 618 39.80 52.63 9.33
C ILE A 618 40.08 53.50 10.56
N ASP A 619 41.04 54.43 10.46
CA ASP A 619 41.49 55.32 11.53
C ASP A 619 40.35 56.25 11.99
N LEU A 620 39.67 56.93 11.05
CA LEU A 620 38.61 57.89 11.35
C LEU A 620 37.35 57.23 11.91
N THR A 621 37.01 56.02 11.46
CA THR A 621 35.84 55.27 11.96
C THR A 621 36.16 54.38 13.16
N SER A 622 37.41 54.42 13.67
CA SER A 622 37.93 53.52 14.72
C SER A 622 37.55 52.06 14.49
N ALA A 623 37.75 51.59 13.26
CA ALA A 623 37.19 50.32 12.81
C ALA A 623 37.81 49.11 13.52
N ASP A 624 36.98 48.08 13.71
CA ASP A 624 37.33 46.86 14.44
C ASP A 624 38.01 45.81 13.56
N GLU A 625 38.54 44.77 14.19
CA GLU A 625 39.30 43.71 13.52
C GLU A 625 38.44 42.84 12.60
N GLU A 626 37.12 42.73 12.84
CA GLU A 626 36.21 42.04 11.94
C GLU A 626 36.00 42.86 10.66
N TYR A 627 35.72 44.16 10.78
CA TYR A 627 35.65 45.05 9.61
C TYR A 627 36.95 45.04 8.79
N ILE A 628 38.11 45.17 9.44
CA ILE A 628 39.41 45.17 8.75
C ILE A 628 39.60 43.83 8.00
N SER A 629 39.15 42.72 8.57
CA SER A 629 39.21 41.39 7.94
C SER A 629 38.21 41.23 6.78
N LYS A 630 36.95 41.68 6.94
CA LYS A 630 35.94 41.72 5.86
C LYS A 630 36.41 42.60 4.70
N LEU A 631 36.94 43.79 4.98
CA LEU A 631 37.47 44.75 4.00
C LEU A 631 38.70 44.20 3.26
N ALA A 632 39.69 43.67 3.98
CA ALA A 632 40.88 43.07 3.37
C ALA A 632 40.54 41.88 2.47
N THR A 633 39.50 41.10 2.83
CA THR A 633 38.99 39.99 2.00
C THR A 633 38.35 40.52 0.71
N SER A 634 37.50 41.55 0.80
CA SER A 634 36.83 42.15 -0.37
C SER A 634 37.82 42.82 -1.35
N LEU A 635 38.92 43.39 -0.85
CA LEU A 635 39.92 44.09 -1.67
C LEU A 635 41.05 43.21 -2.18
N ALA A 636 41.30 42.04 -1.58
CA ALA A 636 42.39 41.14 -1.99
C ALA A 636 42.40 40.81 -3.51
N PRO A 637 41.26 40.43 -4.14
CA PRO A 637 41.23 40.17 -5.59
C PRO A 637 41.48 41.40 -6.47
N CYS A 638 41.21 42.61 -5.96
CA CYS A 638 41.49 43.87 -6.65
C CYS A 638 42.99 44.23 -6.62
N ILE A 639 43.72 43.76 -5.60
CA ILE A 639 45.09 44.17 -5.30
C ILE A 639 46.12 43.17 -5.84
N LEU A 640 45.93 41.86 -5.63
CA LEU A 640 46.86 40.82 -6.09
C LEU A 640 46.10 39.59 -6.61
N ARG A 641 46.45 39.13 -7.82
CA ARG A 641 45.92 37.91 -8.43
C ARG A 641 47.06 36.99 -8.93
N PRO A 642 46.90 35.66 -8.91
CA PRO A 642 47.82 34.76 -9.60
C PRO A 642 47.69 34.94 -11.12
N ARG A 643 48.76 34.67 -11.89
CA ARG A 643 48.71 34.75 -13.37
C ARG A 643 47.77 33.70 -13.98
N THR A 644 47.55 32.59 -13.28
CA THR A 644 46.62 31.52 -13.64
C THR A 644 45.91 31.02 -12.39
N GLU A 645 44.58 31.05 -12.39
CA GLU A 645 43.78 30.44 -11.33
C GLU A 645 43.82 28.90 -11.47
N THR A 646 43.93 28.23 -10.32
CA THR A 646 43.95 26.78 -10.15
C THR A 646 43.29 26.47 -8.79
N SER A 647 42.82 25.24 -8.56
CA SER A 647 42.20 24.87 -7.27
C SER A 647 43.07 25.26 -6.07
N LEU A 648 44.38 25.01 -6.15
CA LEU A 648 45.36 25.41 -5.13
C LEU A 648 45.44 26.93 -4.93
N THR A 649 45.60 27.72 -6.00
CA THR A 649 45.71 29.18 -5.88
C THR A 649 44.40 29.87 -5.48
N LEU A 650 43.26 29.18 -5.57
CA LEU A 650 41.97 29.62 -5.03
C LEU A 650 41.81 29.33 -3.52
N GLU A 651 42.66 28.49 -2.90
CA GLU A 651 42.72 28.27 -1.44
C GLU A 651 43.69 29.24 -0.73
N GLU A 652 44.60 29.84 -1.50
CA GLU A 652 45.74 30.60 -0.98
C GLU A 652 45.38 32.00 -0.45
N LYS A 653 45.40 32.15 0.88
CA LYS A 653 45.10 33.41 1.59
C LYS A 653 46.21 34.49 1.50
N HIS A 654 47.08 34.43 0.48
CA HIS A 654 48.25 35.31 0.35
C HIS A 654 47.88 36.75 -0.03
N ALA A 655 46.91 36.93 -0.93
CA ALA A 655 46.42 38.27 -1.28
C ALA A 655 45.76 38.96 -0.06
N TYR A 656 44.99 38.23 0.73
CA TYR A 656 44.41 38.71 1.99
C TYR A 656 45.49 39.15 3.00
N ARG A 657 46.51 38.32 3.23
CA ARG A 657 47.63 38.65 4.12
C ARG A 657 48.39 39.91 3.66
N LEU A 658 48.59 40.07 2.34
CA LEU A 658 49.19 41.28 1.78
C LEU A 658 48.37 42.54 2.09
N VAL A 659 47.05 42.51 1.90
CA VAL A 659 46.21 43.69 2.17
C VAL A 659 46.23 44.05 3.66
N ARG A 660 46.21 43.06 4.57
CA ARG A 660 46.35 43.30 6.00
C ARG A 660 47.71 43.90 6.39
N ASP A 661 48.81 43.41 5.81
CA ASP A 661 50.13 44.00 6.04
C ASP A 661 50.22 45.44 5.49
N LEU A 662 49.62 45.70 4.33
CA LEU A 662 49.57 47.03 3.73
C LEU A 662 48.73 48.02 4.54
N PHE A 663 47.68 47.57 5.23
CA PHE A 663 46.94 48.40 6.19
C PHE A 663 47.79 48.68 7.44
N ALA A 664 48.25 47.62 8.13
CA ALA A 664 48.94 47.75 9.42
C ALA A 664 50.32 48.46 9.33
N ASN A 665 51.04 48.31 8.21
CA ASN A 665 52.39 48.84 8.03
C ASN A 665 52.47 49.93 6.94
N LYS A 666 51.32 50.55 6.60
CA LYS A 666 51.17 51.54 5.52
C LYS A 666 52.29 52.57 5.46
N ASP A 667 52.54 53.33 6.55
CA ASP A 667 53.54 54.40 6.50
C ASP A 667 54.98 53.89 6.44
N ALA A 668 55.28 52.73 7.05
CA ALA A 668 56.58 52.09 6.93
C ALA A 668 56.84 51.60 5.49
N VAL A 669 55.85 50.96 4.86
CA VAL A 669 55.97 50.46 3.48
C VAL A 669 56.08 51.62 2.49
N PHE A 670 55.12 52.56 2.48
CA PHE A 670 55.05 53.58 1.43
C PHE A 670 56.07 54.71 1.59
N SER A 671 56.51 55.05 2.82
CA SER A 671 57.61 56.01 2.99
C SER A 671 58.93 55.46 2.43
N GLU A 672 59.19 54.16 2.61
CA GLU A 672 60.38 53.52 2.03
C GLU A 672 60.27 53.42 0.51
N LEU A 673 59.12 53.02 -0.04
CA LEU A 673 58.91 52.98 -1.49
C LEU A 673 59.09 54.37 -2.13
N LYS A 674 58.66 55.44 -1.45
CA LYS A 674 58.93 56.83 -1.85
C LYS A 674 60.42 57.14 -1.83
N ARG A 675 61.15 56.78 -0.75
CA ARG A 675 62.61 56.93 -0.64
C ARG A 675 63.37 56.18 -1.73
N MET A 676 63.07 54.90 -1.95
CA MET A 676 63.66 54.09 -3.02
C MET A 676 63.38 54.67 -4.41
N SER A 677 62.15 55.15 -4.66
CA SER A 677 61.78 55.73 -5.96
C SER A 677 62.53 57.03 -6.28
N THR A 678 62.83 57.84 -5.26
CA THR A 678 63.59 59.09 -5.42
C THR A 678 65.09 58.82 -5.58
N LEU A 679 65.67 57.91 -4.79
CA LEU A 679 67.06 57.47 -4.94
C LEU A 679 67.35 56.87 -6.33
N GLY A 680 66.39 56.15 -6.91
CA GLY A 680 66.50 55.59 -8.27
C GLY A 680 66.19 56.56 -9.42
N SER A 681 66.19 57.88 -9.17
CA SER A 681 65.81 58.92 -10.14
C SER A 681 66.86 60.01 -10.40
N THR A 682 68.01 59.98 -9.73
CA THR A 682 69.13 60.90 -9.99
C THR A 682 69.93 60.50 -11.25
N PRO A 683 70.14 61.40 -12.22
CA PRO A 683 70.90 61.10 -13.44
C PRO A 683 72.41 61.26 -13.19
N SER A 684 73.05 60.25 -12.59
CA SER A 684 74.51 60.21 -12.51
C SER A 684 75.13 59.89 -13.87
N VAL A 685 76.01 60.77 -14.36
CA VAL A 685 76.73 60.57 -15.62
C VAL A 685 77.89 59.59 -15.41
N SER A 686 77.58 58.29 -15.50
CA SER A 686 78.57 57.22 -15.65
C SER A 686 77.96 56.03 -16.40
N GLY A 687 78.73 55.40 -17.28
CA GLY A 687 78.32 54.18 -17.99
C GLY A 687 78.40 52.92 -17.13
N ASN A 688 77.78 51.83 -17.60
CA ASN A 688 77.69 50.50 -16.96
C ASN A 688 77.04 50.51 -15.56
N SER A 689 75.79 50.08 -15.41
CA SER A 689 75.49 48.63 -15.41
C SER A 689 73.97 48.33 -15.30
N ASN A 690 73.63 47.04 -15.35
CA ASN A 690 72.29 46.46 -15.36
C ASN A 690 71.27 47.09 -14.38
N ARG A 691 70.30 47.84 -14.92
CA ARG A 691 68.92 47.78 -14.41
C ARG A 691 68.15 46.82 -15.32
N PRO A 692 67.51 45.75 -14.80
CA PRO A 692 66.55 45.01 -15.62
C PRO A 692 65.45 45.99 -16.05
N ARG A 693 65.16 46.05 -17.35
CA ARG A 693 63.99 46.80 -17.84
C ARG A 693 62.77 46.27 -17.11
N ALA A 694 61.97 47.15 -16.50
CA ALA A 694 60.67 46.77 -15.98
C ALA A 694 59.89 46.10 -17.12
N ILE A 695 59.60 44.80 -16.97
CA ILE A 695 59.09 44.00 -18.08
C ILE A 695 57.69 44.51 -18.44
N SER A 696 57.43 44.64 -19.74
CA SER A 696 56.11 45.07 -20.18
C SER A 696 55.08 43.99 -19.82
N THR A 697 54.00 44.43 -19.17
CA THR A 697 52.75 43.68 -18.92
C THR A 697 52.00 43.42 -20.22
N ASP A 698 52.35 44.17 -21.27
CA ASP A 698 51.85 44.06 -22.62
C ASP A 698 52.27 42.73 -23.29
N GLU A 699 51.43 41.72 -23.11
CA GLU A 699 51.55 40.43 -23.80
C GLU A 699 51.31 40.58 -25.31
N SER A 700 50.59 41.61 -25.78
CA SER A 700 50.43 41.92 -27.22
C SER A 700 51.76 42.34 -27.84
N ASN A 701 52.56 43.21 -27.21
CA ASN A 701 53.92 43.54 -27.65
C ASN A 701 54.86 42.33 -27.57
N ARG A 702 54.73 41.46 -26.55
CA ARG A 702 55.50 40.21 -26.49
C ARG A 702 55.17 39.27 -27.65
N LYS A 703 53.88 39.13 -27.98
CA LYS A 703 53.40 38.31 -29.08
C LYS A 703 53.81 38.90 -30.43
N ALA A 704 53.66 40.21 -30.61
CA ALA A 704 54.11 40.95 -31.80
C ALA A 704 55.60 40.74 -32.06
N HIS A 705 56.48 40.92 -31.07
CA HIS A 705 57.91 40.66 -31.23
C HIS A 705 58.25 39.17 -31.45
N MET A 706 57.43 38.23 -30.95
CA MET A 706 57.59 36.81 -31.26
C MET A 706 57.20 36.48 -32.71
N GLU A 707 56.09 37.02 -33.20
CA GLU A 707 55.62 36.87 -34.58
C GLU A 707 56.56 37.60 -35.55
N GLU A 708 57.03 38.80 -35.22
CA GLU A 708 58.03 39.58 -35.95
C GLU A 708 59.37 38.84 -36.06
N ARG A 709 59.89 38.30 -34.95
CA ARG A 709 61.10 37.46 -34.95
C ARG A 709 60.92 36.17 -35.77
N THR A 710 59.73 35.58 -35.74
CA THR A 710 59.41 34.37 -36.52
C THR A 710 59.29 34.71 -38.01
N ARG A 711 58.66 35.84 -38.36
CA ARG A 711 58.56 36.39 -39.72
C ARG A 711 59.95 36.70 -40.29
N ALA A 712 60.82 37.37 -39.53
CA ALA A 712 62.19 37.65 -39.91
C ALA A 712 63.04 36.37 -40.11
N LEU A 713 62.74 35.28 -39.38
CA LEU A 713 63.35 33.96 -39.58
C LEU A 713 62.85 33.25 -40.85
N LEU A 714 61.57 33.39 -41.21
CA LEU A 714 61.05 32.92 -42.51
C LEU A 714 61.59 33.77 -43.69
N GLU A 715 61.68 35.08 -43.51
CA GLU A 715 62.19 36.00 -44.53
C GLU A 715 63.69 35.72 -44.82
N LYS A 716 64.49 35.43 -43.78
CA LYS A 716 65.88 34.97 -43.95
C LYS A 716 66.02 33.58 -44.56
N SER A 717 65.00 32.71 -44.53
CA SER A 717 65.06 31.39 -45.16
C SER A 717 64.55 31.35 -46.61
N GLY A 718 63.84 32.39 -47.07
CA GLY A 718 63.42 32.54 -48.47
C GLY A 718 64.51 33.00 -49.45
N GLY A 719 65.62 33.58 -48.96
CA GLY A 719 66.68 34.17 -49.78
C GLY A 719 67.68 33.16 -50.37
N GLY A 720 67.27 32.35 -51.35
CA GLY A 720 68.10 31.26 -51.89
C GLY A 720 69.26 31.68 -52.81
N ARG A 721 70.50 31.26 -52.48
CA ARG A 721 71.63 31.24 -53.43
C ARG A 721 72.54 30.01 -53.24
N SER A 722 72.42 29.06 -54.17
CA SER A 722 73.42 28.10 -54.66
C SER A 722 74.40 27.38 -53.71
N ARG A 723 74.31 26.02 -53.68
CA ARG A 723 75.38 24.99 -53.81
C ARG A 723 76.82 25.34 -53.34
N ALA A 724 77.54 24.50 -52.60
CA ALA A 724 77.38 23.07 -52.25
C ALA A 724 78.25 22.77 -50.98
N THR A 725 78.51 21.56 -50.46
CA THR A 725 78.47 20.16 -50.98
C THR A 725 77.99 19.17 -49.90
N SER A 726 78.27 17.87 -50.08
CA SER A 726 78.26 16.82 -49.05
C SER A 726 79.49 15.93 -49.24
N PRO A 727 79.87 15.13 -48.24
CA PRO A 727 79.88 13.69 -48.50
C PRO A 727 79.21 12.86 -47.40
N ALA A 728 78.66 11.72 -47.78
CA ALA A 728 78.25 10.62 -46.89
C ALA A 728 79.11 9.37 -47.22
N PRO A 729 79.10 8.33 -46.37
CA PRO A 729 78.11 7.29 -46.58
C PRO A 729 77.42 6.75 -45.32
N SER A 730 76.32 6.02 -45.55
CA SER A 730 75.43 5.34 -44.58
C SER A 730 75.99 3.93 -44.20
N PRO A 731 75.26 2.92 -43.62
CA PRO A 731 73.80 2.73 -43.35
C PRO A 731 73.49 2.20 -41.90
N ARG A 732 72.29 1.76 -41.45
CA ARG A 732 70.90 1.53 -41.96
C ARG A 732 69.91 2.19 -40.95
N GLY A 733 68.70 2.67 -41.31
CA GLY A 733 67.44 1.90 -41.49
C GLY A 733 66.75 1.57 -40.14
N SER A 734 65.46 1.79 -39.88
CA SER A 734 64.32 2.20 -40.72
C SER A 734 63.21 2.96 -39.94
N HIS A 735 62.28 3.57 -40.69
CA HIS A 735 61.07 4.33 -40.33
C HIS A 735 60.04 3.58 -39.42
N ARG A 736 58.94 4.17 -38.88
CA ARG A 736 58.13 5.34 -39.33
C ARG A 736 57.23 5.91 -38.21
N ARG A 737 56.77 7.17 -38.35
CA ARG A 737 55.60 7.75 -37.62
C ARG A 737 54.89 8.81 -38.49
N ASP A 738 53.71 9.27 -38.04
CA ASP A 738 52.53 9.72 -38.80
C ASP A 738 52.55 10.99 -39.68
N ARG A 739 51.60 10.98 -40.65
CA ARG A 739 50.76 12.09 -41.16
C ARG A 739 49.61 11.49 -41.98
N SER A 740 48.39 12.03 -42.08
CA SER A 740 47.82 13.33 -41.63
C SER A 740 46.26 13.30 -41.64
N VAL A 741 45.64 14.48 -41.46
CA VAL A 741 44.22 14.85 -41.67
C VAL A 741 43.23 14.53 -40.53
N GLY A 742 42.52 15.58 -40.07
CA GLY A 742 41.39 15.53 -39.13
C GLY A 742 41.07 16.90 -38.53
N GLY A 743 39.89 17.46 -38.84
CA GLY A 743 39.38 18.71 -38.26
C GLY A 743 38.64 18.50 -36.92
N PRO A 744 38.23 19.57 -36.23
CA PRO A 744 37.80 19.50 -34.84
C PRO A 744 36.29 19.31 -34.63
N GLU A 745 35.92 18.55 -33.60
CA GLU A 745 34.80 18.89 -32.71
C GLU A 745 34.95 18.19 -31.35
N SER A 746 34.21 18.66 -30.33
CA SER A 746 34.59 18.46 -28.91
C SER A 746 33.68 17.51 -28.13
N ARG A 747 34.26 16.48 -27.49
CA ARG A 747 33.69 15.85 -26.28
C ARG A 747 34.75 15.07 -25.49
N PHE A 748 34.93 15.41 -24.21
CA PHE A 748 35.76 14.67 -23.26
C PHE A 748 34.92 13.65 -22.47
N PRO A 749 35.33 12.38 -22.38
CA PRO A 749 34.94 11.47 -21.31
C PRO A 749 35.99 11.49 -20.19
N ILE A 750 35.55 11.49 -18.93
CA ILE A 750 36.43 11.34 -17.75
C ILE A 750 36.38 9.88 -17.29
N GLN A 751 37.55 9.26 -17.12
CA GLN A 751 37.71 7.99 -16.39
C GLN A 751 38.65 8.20 -15.20
N PRO A 752 38.24 7.90 -13.96
CA PRO A 752 39.15 7.81 -12.83
C PRO A 752 39.80 6.42 -12.78
N THR A 753 41.13 6.38 -12.66
CA THR A 753 41.88 5.13 -12.40
C THR A 753 42.73 5.28 -11.15
N VAL A 754 42.48 4.43 -10.15
CA VAL A 754 43.35 4.28 -8.97
C VAL A 754 43.75 2.81 -8.88
N THR A 755 45.06 2.54 -8.86
CA THR A 755 45.63 1.19 -8.79
C THR A 755 46.48 1.02 -7.54
N SER A 756 46.06 0.14 -6.64
CA SER A 756 46.83 -0.23 -5.45
C SER A 756 48.07 -1.08 -5.82
N PRO A 757 49.22 -0.90 -5.16
CA PRO A 757 50.38 -1.77 -5.32
C PRO A 757 50.22 -3.06 -4.51
N VAL A 758 50.65 -4.20 -5.07
CA VAL A 758 50.75 -5.50 -4.38
C VAL A 758 52.11 -6.12 -4.68
N SER A 759 52.81 -6.60 -3.65
CA SER A 759 54.07 -7.34 -3.76
C SER A 759 54.02 -8.62 -2.91
N THR A 760 54.24 -9.79 -3.52
CA THR A 760 53.99 -11.10 -2.89
C THR A 760 55.25 -11.93 -2.62
N ALA A 761 55.41 -12.46 -1.39
CA ALA A 761 56.39 -13.52 -1.10
C ALA A 761 55.96 -14.48 0.05
N LYS A 762 55.40 -15.64 -0.33
CA LYS A 762 55.44 -16.98 0.30
C LYS A 762 55.52 -17.16 1.85
N ARG A 763 54.43 -17.73 2.40
CA ARG A 763 54.32 -18.85 3.39
C ARG A 763 55.42 -19.06 4.45
N VAL A 764 54.98 -19.22 5.72
CA VAL A 764 54.91 -20.51 6.46
C VAL A 764 53.98 -20.36 7.69
N SER A 765 53.45 -21.46 8.22
CA SER A 765 52.50 -21.54 9.33
C SER A 765 53.14 -21.85 10.69
N LEU A 766 52.63 -21.28 11.79
CA LEU A 766 52.51 -21.95 13.10
C LEU A 766 51.63 -21.17 14.10
N GLY A 767 51.26 -21.84 15.20
CA GLY A 767 50.30 -21.38 16.21
C GLY A 767 50.87 -20.57 17.39
N PRO A 768 50.08 -20.34 18.46
CA PRO A 768 50.17 -19.12 19.27
C PRO A 768 50.97 -19.24 20.59
N VAL A 769 51.55 -18.12 21.03
CA VAL A 769 52.15 -17.94 22.37
C VAL A 769 51.90 -16.52 22.90
N LEU A 770 51.40 -16.40 24.13
CA LEU A 770 51.48 -15.19 24.98
C LEU A 770 52.59 -15.41 26.03
N PRO A 771 53.34 -14.36 26.45
CA PRO A 771 53.08 -13.84 27.81
C PRO A 771 53.45 -12.36 28.11
N LYS A 772 52.83 -11.82 29.17
CA LYS A 772 53.31 -10.83 30.21
C LYS A 772 54.05 -9.54 29.77
N ARG A 773 53.66 -8.31 30.16
CA ARG A 773 53.31 -7.66 31.46
C ARG A 773 54.49 -7.10 32.30
N THR A 774 54.51 -5.77 32.41
CA THR A 774 54.89 -4.90 33.56
C THR A 774 54.10 -3.58 33.38
N SER A 775 53.34 -3.03 34.34
CA SER A 775 53.71 -2.40 35.64
C SER A 775 54.32 -0.98 35.48
N LEU A 776 53.94 0.05 36.26
CA LEU A 776 52.99 0.16 37.40
C LEU A 776 52.55 1.63 37.61
N GLU A 777 51.37 1.87 38.20
CA GLU A 777 51.08 2.77 39.36
C GLU A 777 49.67 3.40 39.37
N VAL A 778 49.05 3.38 40.56
CA VAL A 778 47.79 4.01 41.01
C VAL A 778 47.95 4.22 42.53
N PRO A 779 47.22 5.17 43.16
CA PRO A 779 46.41 4.75 44.32
C PRO A 779 45.00 5.38 44.37
N ASP A 780 44.01 4.52 44.15
CA ASP A 780 43.00 4.04 45.12
C ASP A 780 41.85 4.88 45.73
N GLU A 781 40.78 4.10 45.96
CA GLU A 781 39.75 4.16 47.04
C GLU A 781 38.64 5.23 47.03
N VAL A 782 37.39 4.96 47.44
CA VAL A 782 36.70 3.77 48.02
C VAL A 782 35.38 3.57 47.20
N GLY A 783 34.81 2.40 46.86
CA GLY A 783 34.31 1.27 47.69
C GLY A 783 33.02 1.66 48.46
N THR A 784 31.94 0.87 48.59
CA THR A 784 31.53 -0.51 48.21
C THR A 784 29.97 -0.54 48.11
N GLY A 785 29.23 -1.59 47.70
CA GLY A 785 29.51 -2.95 47.25
C GLY A 785 28.19 -3.67 46.82
N MET A 786 28.28 -4.87 46.22
CA MET A 786 27.11 -5.62 45.66
C MET A 786 26.59 -6.72 46.60
N GLY A 787 25.33 -7.15 46.43
CA GLY A 787 24.75 -8.31 47.12
C GLY A 787 23.63 -9.00 46.31
N LEU A 788 23.80 -10.30 46.01
CA LEU A 788 22.90 -11.14 45.20
C LEU A 788 21.82 -11.82 46.08
N ALA A 789 20.61 -12.03 45.55
CA ALA A 789 19.88 -13.33 45.54
C ALA A 789 18.39 -13.22 45.13
N HIS A 790 17.87 -14.33 44.59
CA HIS A 790 16.43 -14.70 44.55
C HIS A 790 16.31 -16.03 45.34
N PRO A 791 15.20 -16.32 46.05
CA PRO A 791 14.05 -16.96 45.37
C PRO A 791 12.64 -16.71 45.97
N ALA A 792 11.61 -17.17 45.22
CA ALA A 792 10.30 -17.76 45.57
C ALA A 792 9.41 -17.35 46.78
N ASP A 793 8.09 -17.46 46.53
CA ASP A 793 6.93 -17.68 47.43
C ASP A 793 6.48 -16.58 48.43
N GLY A 794 5.15 -16.51 48.71
CA GLY A 794 4.61 -15.79 49.90
C GLY A 794 3.31 -14.96 49.80
N HIS A 795 2.17 -15.61 49.54
CA HIS A 795 0.76 -15.19 49.72
C HIS A 795 0.34 -13.98 50.64
N PHE A 796 -0.68 -13.23 50.16
CA PHE A 796 -1.87 -12.63 50.88
C PHE A 796 -1.84 -11.32 51.73
N ASN A 797 -2.88 -10.50 51.50
CA ASN A 797 -3.53 -9.44 52.34
C ASN A 797 -2.71 -8.23 52.89
N GLY A 798 -3.27 -7.01 53.03
CA GLY A 798 -4.57 -6.48 52.58
C GLY A 798 -5.00 -5.14 53.24
N THR A 799 -6.03 -4.49 52.65
CA THR A 799 -6.96 -3.46 53.21
C THR A 799 -6.50 -2.03 53.63
N ALA A 800 -7.29 -1.04 53.17
CA ALA A 800 -7.54 0.33 53.71
C ALA A 800 -6.40 1.39 53.59
N ALA A 801 -6.66 2.71 53.54
CA ALA A 801 -7.91 3.48 53.76
C ALA A 801 -8.05 4.75 52.87
N ALA A 802 -9.23 5.40 52.93
CA ALA A 802 -9.64 6.71 52.37
C ALA A 802 -10.61 7.40 53.39
N PRO A 803 -11.30 8.55 53.18
CA PRO A 803 -11.31 9.55 52.08
C PRO A 803 -10.81 10.94 52.58
N PRO A 804 -11.39 12.18 52.39
CA PRO A 804 -12.71 12.68 51.86
C PRO A 804 -12.70 13.03 50.35
N VAL A 805 -13.76 13.42 49.61
CA VAL A 805 -15.22 13.71 49.82
C VAL A 805 -15.67 15.19 49.71
N ASP A 806 -16.05 15.59 48.47
CA ASP A 806 -17.25 16.36 48.05
C ASP A 806 -17.43 17.88 48.41
N PRO A 807 -18.36 18.67 47.79
CA PRO A 807 -19.66 18.26 47.22
C PRO A 807 -20.22 18.86 45.89
N VAL A 808 -20.84 17.95 45.11
CA VAL A 808 -22.23 17.99 44.57
C VAL A 808 -22.71 19.08 43.58
N ALA A 809 -23.18 18.60 42.41
CA ALA A 809 -24.45 18.98 41.77
C ALA A 809 -25.12 17.73 41.12
N LYS A 810 -26.43 17.75 40.82
CA LYS A 810 -27.24 16.60 40.36
C LYS A 810 -28.24 17.01 39.25
N ILE A 811 -29.07 16.04 38.79
CA ILE A 811 -30.34 16.15 38.02
C ILE A 811 -30.13 16.24 36.48
N GLU A 812 -30.77 15.43 35.63
CA GLU A 812 -31.50 14.15 35.85
C GLU A 812 -31.51 13.27 34.59
N SER A 813 -32.17 12.11 34.66
CA SER A 813 -32.26 11.08 33.61
C SER A 813 -33.57 11.12 32.81
N GLU A 814 -33.55 10.68 31.56
CA GLU A 814 -34.74 10.06 30.95
C GLU A 814 -34.36 8.90 30.02
N ILE A 815 -35.28 7.94 29.85
CA ILE A 815 -35.09 6.68 29.11
C ILE A 815 -36.25 6.50 28.14
N LEU A 816 -35.95 6.24 26.86
CA LEU A 816 -36.91 5.62 25.95
C LEU A 816 -36.26 4.47 25.17
N LEU A 817 -36.98 3.34 25.11
CA LEU A 817 -36.72 2.25 24.18
C LEU A 817 -37.61 2.42 22.95
N GLU A 818 -37.14 1.98 21.78
CA GLU A 818 -38.03 1.25 20.87
C GLU A 818 -37.28 0.20 20.02
N LYS A 819 -38.03 -0.62 19.28
CA LYS A 819 -37.56 -1.89 18.69
C LYS A 819 -38.07 -2.08 17.25
N ARG A 820 -37.19 -2.62 16.39
CA ARG A 820 -37.52 -3.38 15.15
C ARG A 820 -38.17 -2.52 14.02
N ASN A 821 -38.13 -2.86 12.72
CA ASN A 821 -37.79 -4.13 12.06
C ASN A 821 -37.36 -3.97 10.56
N SER A 822 -36.46 -4.85 10.10
CA SER A 822 -36.42 -5.54 8.77
C SER A 822 -36.74 -4.88 7.40
N LEU A 823 -35.78 -5.05 6.46
CA LEU A 823 -35.92 -5.44 5.02
C LEU A 823 -36.52 -4.46 3.97
N GLY A 824 -35.80 -4.24 2.84
CA GLY A 824 -36.37 -3.54 1.66
C GLY A 824 -35.45 -3.32 0.42
N ARG A 825 -35.35 -4.31 -0.47
CA ARG A 825 -34.95 -4.28 -1.91
C ARG A 825 -34.21 -3.06 -2.55
N THR A 826 -33.00 -3.36 -3.01
CA THR A 826 -32.51 -3.22 -4.42
C THR A 826 -33.09 -2.13 -5.35
N THR A 827 -32.26 -1.15 -5.70
CA THR A 827 -32.17 -0.56 -7.06
C THR A 827 -30.68 -0.41 -7.42
N GLY A 828 -30.23 -0.41 -8.68
CA GLY A 828 -30.98 -0.54 -9.93
C GLY A 828 -30.20 0.03 -11.14
N ALA A 829 -28.88 -0.12 -11.18
CA ALA A 829 -28.01 0.57 -12.13
C ALA A 829 -28.24 0.10 -13.59
N ARG A 830 -28.91 0.93 -14.39
CA ARG A 830 -29.08 0.69 -15.84
C ARG A 830 -27.84 1.15 -16.61
N PHE A 831 -27.18 0.20 -17.27
CA PHE A 831 -26.23 0.48 -18.36
C PHE A 831 -26.95 0.51 -19.70
N VAL A 832 -26.65 1.52 -20.53
CA VAL A 832 -26.91 1.54 -21.98
C VAL A 832 -25.70 2.23 -22.64
N GLY A 833 -25.21 1.72 -23.78
CA GLY A 833 -24.24 2.45 -24.61
C GLY A 833 -22.78 2.55 -24.12
N GLY A 834 -22.37 1.82 -23.09
CA GLY A 834 -20.94 1.55 -22.82
C GLY A 834 -20.06 2.72 -22.33
N ARG A 835 -20.62 3.87 -21.94
CA ARG A 835 -19.89 4.97 -21.28
C ARG A 835 -20.66 5.51 -20.08
N ARG A 836 -19.95 5.86 -19.00
CA ARG A 836 -20.47 6.75 -17.94
C ARG A 836 -20.30 8.20 -18.38
N ILE A 837 -21.30 9.02 -18.11
CA ILE A 837 -21.28 10.48 -18.24
C ILE A 837 -21.49 11.05 -16.83
N ALA A 838 -20.72 12.07 -16.45
CA ALA A 838 -20.89 12.79 -15.18
C ALA A 838 -21.79 14.02 -15.37
N PRO A 839 -22.62 14.39 -14.38
CA PRO A 839 -23.38 15.64 -14.42
C PRO A 839 -22.46 16.87 -14.24
N PRO A 840 -22.83 18.05 -14.77
CA PRO A 840 -22.01 19.26 -14.69
C PRO A 840 -22.06 19.92 -13.30
N ALA A 841 -21.04 20.72 -12.99
CA ALA A 841 -20.93 21.45 -11.74
C ALA A 841 -21.84 22.69 -11.69
N ALA A 842 -22.31 23.03 -10.47
CA ALA A 842 -22.93 24.32 -10.15
C ALA A 842 -21.98 25.15 -9.27
N VAL A 843 -22.09 26.47 -9.33
CA VAL A 843 -21.17 27.42 -8.67
C VAL A 843 -21.85 28.13 -7.50
N GLY A 844 -21.17 28.23 -6.36
CA GLY A 844 -21.46 29.17 -5.27
C GLY A 844 -21.62 28.54 -3.89
N GLY A 845 -21.03 29.16 -2.86
CA GLY A 845 -21.28 28.83 -1.44
C GLY A 845 -20.02 28.52 -0.61
N LEU A 846 -19.39 29.57 -0.07
CA LEU A 846 -18.64 29.53 1.20
C LEU A 846 -19.64 29.88 2.34
N PRO A 847 -19.45 29.45 3.61
CA PRO A 847 -18.22 29.73 4.37
C PRO A 847 -17.74 28.69 5.43
N SER A 848 -16.60 29.03 6.03
CA SER A 848 -16.15 28.75 7.41
C SER A 848 -16.04 27.30 7.93
N GLY A 849 -14.79 26.86 8.10
CA GLY A 849 -14.23 26.72 9.46
C GLY A 849 -14.27 25.34 10.14
N ALA A 850 -13.22 24.56 9.94
CA ALA A 850 -12.71 23.60 10.93
C ALA A 850 -11.20 23.39 10.70
N GLU A 851 -10.41 23.39 11.77
CA GLU A 851 -8.96 23.13 11.69
C GLU A 851 -8.69 21.64 11.58
N ASN A 852 -7.59 21.25 10.92
CA ASN A 852 -7.11 19.88 10.94
C ASN A 852 -5.58 19.87 10.89
N SER A 853 -4.94 19.40 11.96
CA SER A 853 -3.51 19.58 12.20
C SER A 853 -2.66 18.55 11.45
N SER A 854 -2.21 18.89 10.24
CA SER A 854 -1.19 18.13 9.52
C SER A 854 0.20 18.68 9.78
N HIS A 855 1.04 17.97 10.54
CA HIS A 855 2.49 18.22 10.60
C HIS A 855 3.16 17.82 9.27
N GLY A 856 3.05 18.69 8.27
CA GLY A 856 3.88 18.66 7.07
C GLY A 856 5.02 19.67 7.20
N VAL A 857 6.24 19.27 6.86
CA VAL A 857 7.37 20.20 6.78
C VAL A 857 7.15 21.12 5.57
N THR A 858 6.74 22.36 5.83
CA THR A 858 6.68 23.40 4.81
C THR A 858 8.09 23.86 4.47
N LEU A 859 8.62 23.37 3.35
CA LEU A 859 9.85 23.90 2.74
C LEU A 859 9.57 25.30 2.21
N SER A 860 9.82 26.31 3.05
CA SER A 860 9.74 27.72 2.70
C SER A 860 11.12 28.22 2.26
N ASP A 861 11.31 28.41 0.95
CA ASP A 861 12.40 29.23 0.42
C ASP A 861 12.14 30.70 0.81
N GLY A 862 12.58 31.08 2.01
CA GLY A 862 12.70 32.47 2.39
C GLY A 862 13.86 33.15 1.64
N PRO A 863 13.79 34.46 1.34
CA PRO A 863 14.98 35.19 0.94
C PRO A 863 16.05 35.10 2.04
N PRO A 864 17.35 35.12 1.70
CA PRO A 864 18.39 35.10 2.71
C PRO A 864 18.26 36.30 3.64
N MET A 865 18.24 36.04 4.94
CA MET A 865 18.43 37.08 5.96
C MET A 865 19.93 37.38 6.05
N ASP A 866 20.30 38.65 5.95
CA ASP A 866 21.69 39.10 6.08
C ASP A 866 22.24 38.82 7.50
N TYR A 867 23.53 38.44 7.56
CA TYR A 867 24.30 38.07 8.75
C TYR A 867 25.74 38.61 8.67
#